data_AF-A0A3R7V2X1-F1
#
_entry.id   AF-A0A3R7V2X1-F1
#
_cell.length_a   1.000
_cell.length_b   1.000
_cell.length_c   1.000
_cell.angle_alpha   90.00
_cell.angle_beta   90.00
_cell.angle_gamma   90.00
#
_symmetry.space_group_name_H-M   'P 1'
#
loop_
_entity.id
_entity.type
_entity.pdbx_description
1 polymer ?
#
loop_
_entity_poly.entity_id
_entity_poly.type
_entity_poly.pdbx_seq_one_letter_code
_entity_poly.pdbx_strand_id
1 'polypeptide(L)'
;MFRVESSPLRLQHMKHIARISTFLLFTGTVLDAGFLYEISESEASPSVSLVTISGWDNSEALPENLIIPDTLTDPEDPSREIPVRHIADYAFQGASMVSVEFGSNVSRIGFAAFKDCALLETLILNEGLENVQSEAFQECKKLSTLTLPDSLQNLSSRAFYRCTQLQTLTIGKGLISLESEVFSGCSNLITVQFPADSKIHSIGQSSFYSCTELSALSLPLSLRYINQNAFYNCRNLTGIVFNEGLLEIHTSAFRNCSSLDEISLPSTLQSLGDQAFASCTGLSTIADLGMSQVIGFYDKPDLGERIFENCRSLSGTVRIPDTMRIIPDKMFYNCSQMTGIEIGAGVTEIGPSAFYGSGLTSIIIPNNVITLGKAVLRNCDSLSQITLPNSISELPEEFLYDADSLQTISLPSSLEKIHKSCFALSTLSAITIPQSVTRIEETAFDGCMQLATVNFQSNSQLIYIGNFVFRNCDSLETIDLPEGLTLMNQGLFYQCDLLNSVSLPSTLSEIQQNAFYGCKNLTTISLPATVTLIGSNAFKDCWNLSNFTFGPSASEDFSESAITALGTSVFSNCYSLEEIKLPENLRSIGNSTFRMFPNNSNGLESTLNKITLPDTVSSIGSYAFSGCRNLSQCNLSSSLLSIGSTSFENCIALVSLIIPDTLTSILPNAFKGCIGLRYVEFLGDNPGEFNGVLTAFPSLNSELLPVIFIDPASSGWSEKWSGRYTKAKSAISLIAQIHEDLEAPQNTITELYSFDAPQTATLNPAPTAGYLFDDWVNESGVVLTDQNPLIAQYGTSAASISEPEIYVISATYVQDNADNDTDDLSNYAEVAIYLTDPNKSDTNEDNIPDGEAVTFWDSVFDYIKNNGVATNHTDKERFTREMLNKSILPSASSGYSELRMGNTVINKNQNGNFDISLTLEHSEDLSNWQELSESTFEVSPVESKSFYRVVVD
;
A
#
# COMPACT_ATOMS: atom_id res chain seq x y z
N MET A 1 -12.89 11.81 33.68
CA MET A 1 -11.93 10.70 33.90
C MET A 1 -10.54 11.19 33.49
N PHE A 2 -9.57 11.10 34.40
CA PHE A 2 -8.10 11.30 34.27
C PHE A 2 -7.61 12.65 33.72
N ARG A 3 -6.59 13.35 34.23
CA ARG A 3 -5.62 13.16 35.33
C ARG A 3 -5.12 14.58 35.66
N VAL A 4 -5.28 15.04 36.90
CA VAL A 4 -4.75 16.35 37.33
C VAL A 4 -3.32 16.15 37.80
N GLU A 5 -2.35 16.56 36.98
CA GLU A 5 -0.99 16.81 37.46
C GLU A 5 -0.91 18.23 38.00
N SER A 6 -0.54 18.31 39.28
CA SER A 6 -0.38 19.51 40.08
C SER A 6 0.79 20.36 39.59
N SER A 7 0.52 21.56 39.09
CA SER A 7 1.54 22.61 38.90
C SER A 7 1.45 23.68 40.01
N PRO A 8 2.57 24.26 40.49
CA PRO A 8 2.58 25.14 41.68
C PRO A 8 1.92 26.52 41.47
N LEU A 9 1.53 26.86 40.23
CA LEU A 9 1.00 28.17 39.84
C LEU A 9 -0.41 28.47 40.38
N ARG A 10 -1.21 27.45 40.75
CA ARG A 10 -2.54 27.70 41.35
C ARG A 10 -2.48 28.18 42.81
N LEU A 11 -1.39 27.95 43.52
CA LEU A 11 -1.24 28.42 44.91
C LEU A 11 -0.83 29.90 44.99
N GLN A 12 -0.22 30.47 43.94
CA GLN A 12 0.01 31.91 43.82
C GLN A 12 -1.25 32.66 43.36
N HIS A 13 -2.07 32.09 42.47
CA HIS A 13 -3.32 32.71 42.04
C HIS A 13 -4.37 32.81 43.17
N MET A 14 -4.51 31.82 44.06
CA MET A 14 -5.38 31.96 45.23
C MET A 14 -4.83 32.91 46.31
N LYS A 15 -3.51 33.15 46.34
CA LYS A 15 -2.90 34.16 47.23
C LYS A 15 -3.00 35.59 46.69
N HIS A 16 -3.31 35.78 45.41
CA HIS A 16 -3.54 37.11 44.81
C HIS A 16 -5.03 37.49 44.71
N ILE A 17 -5.93 36.52 44.50
CA ILE A 17 -7.37 36.79 44.66
C ILE A 17 -7.70 37.16 46.12
N ALA A 18 -6.96 36.60 47.09
CA ALA A 18 -7.05 37.01 48.50
C ALA A 18 -6.41 38.38 48.81
N ARG A 19 -5.67 39.00 47.86
CA ARG A 19 -5.14 40.38 48.02
C ARG A 19 -6.13 41.46 47.62
N ILE A 20 -7.16 41.14 46.83
CA ILE A 20 -8.21 42.10 46.44
C ILE A 20 -9.13 42.45 47.64
N SER A 21 -9.22 41.59 48.65
CA SER A 21 -10.03 41.86 49.86
C SER A 21 -9.27 42.50 51.02
N THR A 22 -7.98 42.85 50.85
CA THR A 22 -7.19 43.53 51.91
C THR A 22 -6.39 44.72 51.34
N PHE A 23 -7.06 45.58 50.57
CA PHE A 23 -6.47 46.82 50.02
C PHE A 23 -6.69 48.02 50.95
N LEU A 24 -6.42 47.86 52.26
CA LEU A 24 -6.67 48.91 53.27
C LEU A 24 -5.48 49.20 54.20
N LEU A 25 -4.29 48.66 53.92
CA LEU A 25 -3.10 48.91 54.74
C LEU A 25 -1.83 49.01 53.88
N PHE A 26 -1.77 49.98 52.97
CA PHE A 26 -0.51 50.62 52.59
C PHE A 26 -0.65 52.11 52.86
N THR A 27 0.18 52.61 53.77
CA THR A 27 0.29 54.03 54.12
C THR A 27 1.02 54.73 52.99
N GLY A 28 0.30 55.34 52.05
CA GLY A 28 0.93 56.11 50.97
C GLY A 28 0.09 56.41 49.73
N THR A 29 -1.10 55.79 49.57
CA THR A 29 -1.97 56.09 48.42
C THR A 29 -2.68 57.43 48.60
N VAL A 30 -2.47 58.31 47.64
CA VAL A 30 -3.07 59.64 47.59
C VAL A 30 -4.16 59.66 46.51
N LEU A 31 -5.21 60.46 46.72
CA LEU A 31 -6.31 60.67 45.77
C LEU A 31 -6.28 62.12 45.27
N ASP A 32 -6.10 62.29 43.97
CA ASP A 32 -6.21 63.59 43.28
C ASP A 32 -6.74 63.37 41.86
N ALA A 33 -7.68 64.22 41.42
CA ALA A 33 -8.36 64.13 40.13
C ALA A 33 -8.91 62.73 39.75
N GLY A 34 -9.26 61.90 40.73
CA GLY A 34 -9.77 60.52 40.54
C GLY A 34 -8.69 59.43 40.45
N PHE A 35 -7.41 59.78 40.45
CA PHE A 35 -6.29 58.83 40.39
C PHE A 35 -5.84 58.36 41.77
N LEU A 36 -5.53 57.06 41.87
CA LEU A 36 -4.76 56.49 42.96
C LEU A 36 -3.27 56.55 42.59
N TYR A 37 -2.43 57.15 43.44
CA TYR A 37 -1.00 57.29 43.16
C TYR A 37 -0.12 57.23 44.40
N GLU A 38 1.17 57.00 44.15
CA GLU A 38 2.24 57.01 45.15
C GLU A 38 3.31 58.04 44.75
N ILE A 39 3.81 58.79 45.73
CA ILE A 39 4.97 59.67 45.57
C ILE A 39 6.21 58.94 46.06
N SER A 40 7.24 58.86 45.21
CA SER A 40 8.54 58.30 45.57
C SER A 40 9.67 59.22 45.16
N GLU A 41 10.86 59.04 45.74
CA GLU A 41 12.07 59.72 45.29
C GLU A 41 12.65 58.99 44.08
N SER A 42 13.09 59.74 43.07
CA SER A 42 13.73 59.20 41.88
C SER A 42 14.99 58.42 42.24
N GLU A 43 15.08 57.17 41.78
CA GLU A 43 16.26 56.32 41.97
C GLU A 43 17.53 56.94 41.35
N ALA A 44 17.38 57.77 40.31
CA ALA A 44 18.48 58.46 39.64
C ALA A 44 18.92 59.77 40.34
N SER A 45 18.06 60.35 41.18
CA SER A 45 18.32 61.60 41.90
C SER A 45 17.37 61.70 43.11
N PRO A 46 17.81 61.32 44.32
CA PRO A 46 16.95 61.25 45.52
C PRO A 46 16.28 62.57 45.91
N SER A 47 16.73 63.70 45.35
CA SER A 47 16.15 65.04 45.55
C SER A 47 14.91 65.32 44.69
N VAL A 48 14.55 64.43 43.76
CA VAL A 48 13.47 64.63 42.80
C VAL A 48 12.33 63.68 43.13
N SER A 49 11.22 64.21 43.65
CA SER A 49 10.00 63.44 43.82
C SER A 49 9.34 63.15 42.47
N LEU A 50 8.78 61.96 42.31
CA LEU A 50 8.00 61.55 41.14
C LEU A 50 6.70 60.89 41.59
N VAL A 51 5.73 60.89 40.68
CA VAL A 51 4.44 60.22 40.86
C VAL A 51 4.37 58.94 40.03
N THR A 52 3.88 57.88 40.68
CA THR A 52 3.48 56.61 40.03
C THR A 52 1.98 56.40 40.20
N ILE A 53 1.23 56.36 39.09
CA ILE A 53 -0.22 56.11 39.12
C ILE A 53 -0.48 54.61 39.28
N SER A 54 -1.21 54.22 40.31
CA SER A 54 -1.55 52.83 40.66
C SER A 54 -2.98 52.42 40.29
N GLY A 55 -3.82 53.35 39.84
CA GLY A 55 -5.12 53.04 39.26
C GLY A 55 -6.12 54.19 39.35
N TRP A 56 -7.41 53.85 39.27
CA TRP A 56 -8.53 54.79 39.39
C TRP A 56 -9.35 54.50 40.65
N ASP A 57 -9.86 55.56 41.29
CA ASP A 57 -10.74 55.40 42.44
C ASP A 57 -12.13 54.89 42.02
N ASN A 58 -12.55 53.76 42.60
CA ASN A 58 -13.85 53.15 42.33
C ASN A 58 -15.04 53.95 42.90
N SER A 59 -14.80 55.06 43.61
CA SER A 59 -15.84 55.96 44.09
C SER A 59 -16.53 56.75 42.97
N GLU A 60 -15.87 56.92 41.82
CA GLU A 60 -16.41 57.56 40.62
C GLU A 60 -16.31 56.64 39.39
N ALA A 61 -17.21 56.83 38.42
CA ALA A 61 -17.12 56.09 37.17
C ALA A 61 -15.85 56.52 36.41
N LEU A 62 -15.04 55.54 36.01
CA LEU A 62 -13.87 55.77 35.16
C LEU A 62 -14.31 56.48 33.86
N PRO A 63 -13.67 57.59 33.46
CA PRO A 63 -14.02 58.28 32.23
C PRO A 63 -13.76 57.40 31.01
N GLU A 64 -14.61 57.50 30.00
CA GLU A 64 -14.40 56.82 28.71
C GLU A 64 -13.11 57.30 28.03
N ASN A 65 -12.79 58.59 28.16
CA ASN A 65 -11.55 59.19 27.67
C ASN A 65 -10.65 59.55 28.86
N LEU A 66 -9.65 58.72 29.15
CA LEU A 66 -8.73 58.92 30.25
C LEU A 66 -7.52 59.75 29.81
N ILE A 67 -7.26 60.88 30.47
CA ILE A 67 -6.06 61.67 30.26
C ILE A 67 -5.17 61.52 31.48
N ILE A 68 -3.99 60.92 31.31
CA ILE A 68 -2.96 60.86 32.34
C ILE A 68 -2.25 62.22 32.39
N PRO A 69 -2.30 62.96 33.52
CA PRO A 69 -1.78 64.31 33.58
C PRO A 69 -0.24 64.37 33.61
N ASP A 70 0.33 65.53 33.27
CA ASP A 70 1.78 65.77 33.36
C ASP A 70 2.28 65.79 34.80
N THR A 71 1.47 66.30 35.73
CA THR A 71 1.76 66.46 37.15
C THR A 71 0.51 66.13 37.99
N LEU A 72 0.72 65.75 39.25
CA LEU A 72 -0.32 65.72 40.27
C LEU A 72 0.12 66.57 41.47
N THR A 73 -0.85 67.11 42.20
CA THR A 73 -0.57 67.96 43.35
C THR A 73 -0.04 67.12 44.53
N ASP A 74 0.93 67.66 45.28
CA ASP A 74 1.41 67.05 46.53
C ASP A 74 0.32 67.22 47.61
N PRO A 75 -0.21 66.14 48.21
CA PRO A 75 -1.24 66.24 49.25
C PRO A 75 -0.73 66.92 50.53
N GLU A 76 0.59 66.92 50.75
CA GLU A 76 1.22 67.57 51.90
C GLU A 76 1.54 69.05 51.61
N ASP A 77 1.65 69.43 50.33
CA ASP A 77 1.90 70.81 49.87
C ASP A 77 1.10 71.13 48.58
N PRO A 78 -0.13 71.68 48.71
CA PRO A 78 -0.97 72.02 47.56
C PRO A 78 -0.40 73.06 46.58
N SER A 79 0.74 73.68 46.90
CA SER A 79 1.44 74.59 45.98
C SER A 79 2.50 73.90 45.12
N ARG A 80 2.74 72.60 45.38
CA ARG A 80 3.77 71.79 44.74
C ARG A 80 3.13 70.77 43.79
N GLU A 81 3.52 70.87 42.52
CA GLU A 81 3.17 69.91 41.47
C GLU A 81 4.32 68.91 41.27
N ILE A 82 4.01 67.62 41.28
CA ILE A 82 5.00 66.54 41.13
C ILE A 82 4.78 65.84 39.79
N PRO A 83 5.83 65.65 38.97
CA PRO A 83 5.69 65.03 37.65
C PRO A 83 5.25 63.57 37.73
N VAL A 84 4.25 63.21 36.92
CA VAL A 84 3.83 61.82 36.70
C VAL A 84 4.85 61.16 35.78
N ARG A 85 5.59 60.18 36.32
CA ARG A 85 6.63 59.48 35.56
C ARG A 85 6.21 58.08 35.17
N HIS A 86 5.46 57.39 36.02
CA HIS A 86 5.22 55.96 35.85
C HIS A 86 3.73 55.60 35.98
N ILE A 87 3.33 54.56 35.27
CA ILE A 87 2.12 53.78 35.57
C ILE A 87 2.55 52.47 36.24
N ALA A 88 1.94 52.15 37.36
CA ALA A 88 2.23 50.94 38.12
C ALA A 88 1.75 49.68 37.39
N ASP A 89 2.23 48.54 37.87
CA ASP A 89 1.77 47.24 37.43
C ASP A 89 0.26 47.08 37.71
N TYR A 90 -0.47 46.52 36.75
CA TYR A 90 -1.92 46.25 36.82
C TYR A 90 -2.83 47.47 37.06
N ALA A 91 -2.32 48.71 36.95
CA ALA A 91 -3.05 49.92 37.39
C ALA A 91 -4.47 50.08 36.82
N PHE A 92 -4.65 49.71 35.56
CA PHE A 92 -5.91 49.80 34.81
C PHE A 92 -6.29 48.45 34.19
N GLN A 93 -5.88 47.34 34.78
CA GLN A 93 -6.23 46.02 34.24
C GLN A 93 -7.76 45.83 34.15
N GLY A 94 -8.26 45.41 32.99
CA GLY A 94 -9.68 45.15 32.74
C GLY A 94 -10.54 46.42 32.71
N ALA A 95 -9.92 47.60 32.67
CA ALA A 95 -10.64 48.86 32.75
C ALA A 95 -11.44 49.15 31.47
N SER A 96 -12.61 49.76 31.63
CA SER A 96 -13.61 49.93 30.56
C SER A 96 -13.48 51.26 29.78
N MET A 97 -12.27 51.82 29.70
CA MET A 97 -12.00 53.05 28.93
C MET A 97 -11.99 52.80 27.42
N VAL A 98 -12.34 53.84 26.66
CA VAL A 98 -12.34 53.88 25.19
C VAL A 98 -11.08 54.55 24.65
N SER A 99 -10.53 55.56 25.34
CA SER A 99 -9.26 56.16 24.98
C SER A 99 -8.35 56.41 26.18
N VAL A 100 -7.04 56.39 25.95
CA VAL A 100 -6.04 56.87 26.92
C VAL A 100 -4.99 57.76 26.23
N GLU A 101 -4.72 58.92 26.84
CA GLU A 101 -3.68 59.87 26.44
C GLU A 101 -2.68 60.05 27.58
N PHE A 102 -1.38 59.93 27.27
CA PHE A 102 -0.31 60.06 28.25
C PHE A 102 0.30 61.46 28.28
N GLY A 103 0.39 62.05 29.48
CA GLY A 103 1.15 63.26 29.72
C GLY A 103 2.62 63.13 29.29
N SER A 104 3.20 64.24 28.86
CA SER A 104 4.56 64.36 28.35
C SER A 104 5.66 63.87 29.30
N ASN A 105 5.42 63.85 30.61
CA ASN A 105 6.38 63.41 31.62
C ASN A 105 6.47 61.89 31.81
N VAL A 106 5.49 61.12 31.32
CA VAL A 106 5.41 59.67 31.54
C VAL A 106 6.55 58.99 30.78
N SER A 107 7.40 58.26 31.50
CA SER A 107 8.56 57.56 30.95
C SER A 107 8.45 56.02 31.03
N ARG A 108 7.51 55.49 31.83
CA ARG A 108 7.33 54.04 32.01
C ARG A 108 5.87 53.62 32.17
N ILE A 109 5.50 52.53 31.51
CA ILE A 109 4.23 51.81 31.71
C ILE A 109 4.52 50.42 32.29
N GLY A 110 3.90 50.12 33.43
CA GLY A 110 4.12 48.92 34.24
C GLY A 110 3.61 47.61 33.62
N PHE A 111 3.97 46.49 34.25
CA PHE A 111 3.54 45.15 33.85
C PHE A 111 2.02 45.03 33.86
N ALA A 112 1.44 44.55 32.77
CA ALA A 112 0.00 44.36 32.62
C ALA A 112 -0.87 45.59 32.98
N ALA A 113 -0.31 46.81 32.92
CA ALA A 113 -0.96 48.03 33.40
C ALA A 113 -2.33 48.30 32.76
N PHE A 114 -2.50 48.00 31.47
CA PHE A 114 -3.74 48.16 30.70
C PHE A 114 -4.21 46.82 30.10
N LYS A 115 -3.78 45.69 30.66
CA LYS A 115 -4.16 44.36 30.16
C LYS A 115 -5.67 44.18 30.19
N ASP A 116 -6.23 43.61 29.14
CA ASP A 116 -7.66 43.32 28.98
C ASP A 116 -8.56 44.57 29.05
N CYS A 117 -8.03 45.76 28.72
CA CYS A 117 -8.85 46.93 28.43
C CYS A 117 -9.58 46.73 27.09
N ALA A 118 -10.57 45.85 27.07
CA ALA A 118 -11.20 45.33 25.86
C ALA A 118 -11.97 46.40 25.04
N LEU A 119 -12.28 47.55 25.65
CA LEU A 119 -12.95 48.67 25.00
C LEU A 119 -11.98 49.75 24.47
N LEU A 120 -10.68 49.65 24.75
CA LEU A 120 -9.69 50.65 24.36
C LEU A 120 -9.55 50.69 22.82
N GLU A 121 -10.00 51.79 22.22
CA GLU A 121 -9.97 52.05 20.78
C GLU A 121 -8.80 52.97 20.39
N THR A 122 -8.48 53.96 21.24
CA THR A 122 -7.47 55.00 20.96
C THR A 122 -6.40 55.04 22.05
N LEU A 123 -5.13 54.87 21.65
CA LEU A 123 -3.96 54.93 22.53
C LEU A 123 -2.99 56.00 22.02
N ILE A 124 -2.78 57.07 22.80
CA ILE A 124 -1.88 58.18 22.46
C ILE A 124 -0.70 58.16 23.43
N LEU A 125 0.45 57.68 22.96
CA LEU A 125 1.72 57.65 23.70
C LEU A 125 2.49 58.97 23.53
N ASN A 126 3.28 59.36 24.52
CA ASN A 126 4.10 60.58 24.50
C ASN A 126 5.55 60.33 24.05
N GLU A 127 6.21 61.35 23.50
CA GLU A 127 7.64 61.36 23.11
C GLU A 127 8.64 61.38 24.30
N GLY A 128 8.15 61.20 25.53
CA GLY A 128 8.97 60.98 26.73
C GLY A 128 8.97 59.51 27.18
N LEU A 129 8.17 58.66 26.56
CA LEU A 129 8.01 57.26 26.96
C LEU A 129 9.24 56.44 26.56
N GLU A 130 9.91 55.85 27.54
CA GLU A 130 11.14 55.07 27.32
C GLU A 130 10.90 53.55 27.45
N ASN A 131 9.93 53.14 28.29
CA ASN A 131 9.74 51.73 28.67
C ASN A 131 8.27 51.33 28.71
N VAL A 132 7.91 50.28 27.98
CA VAL A 132 6.62 49.58 28.10
C VAL A 132 6.88 48.15 28.52
N GLN A 133 6.43 47.78 29.72
CA GLN A 133 6.70 46.45 30.30
C GLN A 133 5.77 45.35 29.77
N SER A 134 6.09 44.11 30.14
CA SER A 134 5.43 42.94 29.58
C SER A 134 3.92 42.95 29.82
N GLU A 135 3.17 42.47 28.83
CA GLU A 135 1.71 42.36 28.87
C GLU A 135 0.95 43.70 29.05
N ALA A 136 1.63 44.86 29.01
CA ALA A 136 1.06 46.15 29.36
C ALA A 136 -0.28 46.47 28.66
N PHE A 137 -0.42 46.15 27.38
CA PHE A 137 -1.63 46.35 26.57
C PHE A 137 -2.13 45.03 25.96
N GLN A 138 -1.86 43.91 26.63
CA GLN A 138 -2.32 42.60 26.17
C GLN A 138 -3.85 42.58 26.09
N GLU A 139 -4.41 42.01 25.01
CA GLU A 139 -5.85 41.83 24.78
C GLU A 139 -6.65 43.16 24.74
N CYS A 140 -6.02 44.28 24.40
CA CYS A 140 -6.70 45.52 23.99
C CYS A 140 -7.36 45.35 22.61
N LYS A 141 -8.44 44.55 22.58
CA LYS A 141 -9.05 44.00 21.37
C LYS A 141 -9.63 45.02 20.39
N LYS A 142 -9.88 46.25 20.82
CA LYS A 142 -10.46 47.30 19.97
C LYS A 142 -9.44 48.30 19.43
N LEU A 143 -8.18 48.22 19.85
CA LEU A 143 -7.12 49.12 19.40
C LEU A 143 -6.89 48.90 17.90
N SER A 144 -7.12 49.93 17.08
CA SER A 144 -7.07 49.82 15.62
C SER A 144 -5.77 50.32 15.01
N THR A 145 -5.15 51.33 15.60
CA THR A 145 -3.89 51.93 15.14
C THR A 145 -2.94 52.14 16.29
N LEU A 146 -1.65 51.91 16.08
CA LEU A 146 -0.62 52.12 17.09
C LEU A 146 0.60 52.82 16.48
N THR A 147 0.99 53.93 17.08
CA THR A 147 2.27 54.60 16.81
C THR A 147 3.12 54.53 18.06
N LEU A 148 4.27 53.86 17.97
CA LEU A 148 5.26 53.84 19.04
C LEU A 148 6.16 55.08 18.93
N PRO A 149 6.39 55.81 20.03
CA PRO A 149 7.16 57.06 19.99
C PRO A 149 8.65 56.79 19.75
N ASP A 150 9.35 57.79 19.23
CA ASP A 150 10.78 57.70 18.90
C ASP A 150 11.67 57.56 20.15
N SER A 151 11.17 58.00 21.30
CA SER A 151 11.82 57.88 22.61
C SER A 151 11.83 56.45 23.17
N LEU A 152 10.99 55.55 22.64
CA LEU A 152 10.80 54.21 23.19
C LEU A 152 12.05 53.36 22.99
N GLN A 153 12.68 52.97 24.10
CA GLN A 153 13.91 52.16 24.09
C GLN A 153 13.62 50.68 24.32
N ASN A 154 12.65 50.38 25.19
CA ASN A 154 12.30 49.02 25.57
C ASN A 154 10.80 48.77 25.39
N LEU A 155 10.48 47.75 24.60
CA LEU A 155 9.13 47.23 24.43
C LEU A 155 9.14 45.74 24.78
N SER A 156 8.68 45.44 26.00
CA SER A 156 8.84 44.11 26.58
C SER A 156 7.84 43.08 26.05
N SER A 157 8.17 41.82 26.30
CA SER A 157 7.45 40.65 25.80
C SER A 157 5.94 40.72 26.01
N ARG A 158 5.17 40.34 24.97
CA ARG A 158 3.69 40.35 24.97
C ARG A 158 3.02 41.71 25.21
N ALA A 159 3.72 42.83 25.14
CA ALA A 159 3.16 44.15 25.42
C ALA A 159 1.85 44.45 24.66
N PHE A 160 1.71 44.01 23.40
CA PHE A 160 0.50 44.17 22.58
C PHE A 160 -0.08 42.83 22.13
N TYR A 161 0.15 41.76 22.90
CA TYR A 161 -0.32 40.42 22.57
C TYR A 161 -1.84 40.38 22.38
N ARG A 162 -2.31 39.84 21.25
CA ARG A 162 -3.73 39.73 20.88
C ARG A 162 -4.52 41.04 20.90
N CYS A 163 -3.90 42.14 20.45
CA CYS A 163 -4.65 43.32 20.01
C CYS A 163 -5.30 43.02 18.66
N THR A 164 -6.39 42.23 18.68
CA THR A 164 -6.89 41.55 17.47
C THR A 164 -7.43 42.49 16.39
N GLN A 165 -7.84 43.72 16.72
CA GLN A 165 -8.29 44.73 15.74
C GLN A 165 -7.20 45.69 15.28
N LEU A 166 -5.95 45.53 15.74
CA LEU A 166 -4.85 46.39 15.33
C LEU A 166 -4.58 46.17 13.84
N GLN A 167 -4.71 47.21 13.02
CA GLN A 167 -4.55 47.18 11.57
C GLN A 167 -3.24 47.80 11.10
N THR A 168 -2.82 48.89 11.74
CA THR A 168 -1.61 49.64 11.35
C THR A 168 -0.70 49.84 12.55
N LEU A 169 0.57 49.49 12.38
CA LEU A 169 1.62 49.67 13.37
C LEU A 169 2.76 50.51 12.79
N THR A 170 3.08 51.63 13.46
CA THR A 170 4.27 52.42 13.19
C THR A 170 5.28 52.24 14.33
N ILE A 171 6.47 51.78 13.98
CA ILE A 171 7.57 51.55 14.92
C ILE A 171 8.38 52.84 15.10
N GLY A 172 8.71 53.19 16.34
CA GLY A 172 9.60 54.32 16.66
C GLY A 172 11.08 53.98 16.46
N LYS A 173 11.94 54.98 16.21
CA LYS A 173 13.36 54.77 15.89
C LYS A 173 14.25 54.33 17.07
N GLY A 174 13.77 54.48 18.31
CA GLY A 174 14.51 54.21 19.54
C GLY A 174 14.78 52.72 19.81
N LEU A 175 13.94 51.83 19.27
CA LEU A 175 14.01 50.39 19.53
C LEU A 175 15.21 49.72 18.84
N ILE A 176 15.93 48.88 19.60
CA ILE A 176 17.07 48.10 19.12
C ILE A 176 16.65 46.68 18.67
N SER A 177 15.56 46.17 19.24
CA SER A 177 14.99 44.85 18.94
C SER A 177 13.51 44.81 19.32
N LEU A 178 12.76 43.91 18.71
CA LEU A 178 11.45 43.52 19.20
C LEU A 178 11.60 42.30 20.11
N GLU A 179 11.03 42.33 21.31
CA GLU A 179 11.01 41.17 22.20
C GLU A 179 10.01 40.09 21.77
N SER A 180 9.98 38.98 22.52
CA SER A 180 9.14 37.83 22.24
C SER A 180 7.64 38.16 22.30
N GLU A 181 6.90 37.67 21.30
CA GLU A 181 5.43 37.71 21.24
C GLU A 181 4.78 39.10 21.34
N VAL A 182 5.53 40.19 21.13
CA VAL A 182 5.06 41.57 21.34
C VAL A 182 3.76 41.88 20.59
N PHE A 183 3.63 41.45 19.33
CA PHE A 183 2.42 41.62 18.50
C PHE A 183 1.78 40.28 18.11
N SER A 184 2.09 39.19 18.83
CA SER A 184 1.54 37.87 18.54
C SER A 184 0.02 37.87 18.66
N GLY A 185 -0.66 37.32 17.66
CA GLY A 185 -2.12 37.25 17.59
C GLY A 185 -2.81 38.56 17.24
N CYS A 186 -2.09 39.60 16.79
CA CYS A 186 -2.69 40.78 16.15
C CYS A 186 -3.20 40.39 14.75
N SER A 187 -4.29 39.62 14.70
CA SER A 187 -4.73 38.90 13.50
C SER A 187 -5.17 39.81 12.36
N ASN A 188 -5.69 41.01 12.65
CA ASN A 188 -6.07 42.00 11.64
C ASN A 188 -4.94 42.98 11.29
N LEU A 189 -3.69 42.75 11.72
CA LEU A 189 -2.57 43.63 11.42
C LEU A 189 -2.24 43.52 9.94
N ILE A 190 -2.47 44.60 9.18
CA ILE A 190 -2.29 44.65 7.73
C ILE A 190 -0.89 45.16 7.38
N THR A 191 -0.42 46.20 8.08
CA THR A 191 0.83 46.90 7.76
C THR A 191 1.67 47.18 9.00
N VAL A 192 2.98 47.00 8.85
CA VAL A 192 3.99 47.40 9.83
C VAL A 192 4.99 48.32 9.15
N GLN A 193 5.14 49.53 9.68
CA GLN A 193 6.01 50.56 9.15
C GLN A 193 7.24 50.72 10.05
N PHE A 194 8.41 50.40 9.51
CA PHE A 194 9.69 50.69 10.12
C PHE A 194 10.24 52.03 9.60
N PRO A 195 10.84 52.87 10.45
CA PRO A 195 11.49 54.10 10.01
C PRO A 195 12.74 53.77 9.19
N ALA A 196 13.09 54.64 8.24
CA ALA A 196 14.23 54.41 7.34
C ALA A 196 15.58 54.30 8.08
N ASP A 197 15.71 54.98 9.22
CA ASP A 197 16.85 54.97 10.13
C ASP A 197 16.63 54.05 11.35
N SER A 198 15.72 53.07 11.24
CA SER A 198 15.47 52.07 12.28
C SER A 198 16.78 51.42 12.74
N LYS A 199 16.88 51.21 14.05
CA LYS A 199 18.01 50.52 14.71
C LYS A 199 17.65 49.09 15.09
N ILE A 200 16.58 48.52 14.55
CA ILE A 200 16.16 47.17 14.88
C ILE A 200 17.13 46.17 14.24
N HIS A 201 17.87 45.44 15.07
CA HIS A 201 18.80 44.41 14.65
C HIS A 201 18.18 43.00 14.74
N SER A 202 17.11 42.83 15.51
CA SER A 202 16.45 41.53 15.71
C SER A 202 14.93 41.65 15.85
N ILE A 203 14.21 40.75 15.18
CA ILE A 203 12.79 40.49 15.42
C ILE A 203 12.68 39.28 16.33
N GLY A 204 12.09 39.45 17.51
CA GLY A 204 12.00 38.46 18.57
C GLY A 204 11.18 37.21 18.22
N GLN A 205 11.27 36.22 19.11
CA GLN A 205 10.55 34.96 18.96
C GLN A 205 9.04 35.22 18.89
N SER A 206 8.38 34.68 17.87
CA SER A 206 6.93 34.80 17.71
C SER A 206 6.38 36.24 17.68
N SER A 207 7.19 37.28 17.44
CA SER A 207 6.75 38.68 17.59
C SER A 207 5.53 39.04 16.74
N PHE A 208 5.37 38.46 15.55
CA PHE A 208 4.22 38.61 14.65
C PHE A 208 3.49 37.27 14.40
N TYR A 209 3.57 36.34 15.35
CA TYR A 209 2.93 35.03 15.23
C TYR A 209 1.41 35.17 15.00
N SER A 210 0.88 34.54 13.95
CA SER A 210 -0.53 34.60 13.56
C SER A 210 -1.08 36.02 13.32
N CYS A 211 -0.25 36.92 12.79
CA CYS A 211 -0.72 38.15 12.13
C CYS A 211 -1.26 37.79 10.72
N THR A 212 -2.45 37.19 10.68
CA THR A 212 -2.98 36.53 9.47
C THR A 212 -3.23 37.48 8.30
N GLU A 213 -3.58 38.75 8.57
CA GLU A 213 -3.83 39.77 7.55
C GLU A 213 -2.59 40.57 7.12
N LEU A 214 -1.41 40.26 7.69
CA LEU A 214 -0.18 40.99 7.39
C LEU A 214 0.23 40.74 5.95
N SER A 215 0.09 41.75 5.10
CA SER A 215 0.29 41.62 3.65
C SER A 215 1.44 42.46 3.11
N ALA A 216 1.78 43.57 3.78
CA ALA A 216 2.88 44.46 3.42
C ALA A 216 3.89 44.58 4.57
N LEU A 217 5.12 44.15 4.32
CA LEU A 217 6.22 44.21 5.28
C LEU A 217 7.52 44.60 4.57
N SER A 218 8.08 45.75 4.96
CA SER A 218 9.44 46.15 4.56
C SER A 218 10.35 46.03 5.77
N LEU A 219 11.32 45.12 5.72
CA LEU A 219 12.25 44.89 6.82
C LEU A 219 13.30 46.03 6.88
N PRO A 220 13.74 46.44 8.10
CA PRO A 220 14.73 47.50 8.24
C PRO A 220 16.14 47.04 7.79
N LEU A 221 16.92 47.95 7.20
CA LEU A 221 18.27 47.65 6.66
C LEU A 221 19.28 47.22 7.75
N SER A 222 19.05 47.58 9.01
CA SER A 222 19.84 47.18 10.17
C SER A 222 19.58 45.75 10.63
N LEU A 223 18.54 45.08 10.12
CA LEU A 223 18.14 43.75 10.59
C LEU A 223 19.26 42.73 10.35
N ARG A 224 19.48 41.87 11.35
CA ARG A 224 20.48 40.79 11.35
C ARG A 224 19.86 39.42 11.66
N TYR A 225 18.82 39.39 12.48
CA TYR A 225 18.23 38.15 13.01
C TYR A 225 16.70 38.16 12.93
N ILE A 226 16.13 37.10 12.36
CA ILE A 226 14.69 36.79 12.44
C ILE A 226 14.55 35.53 13.29
N ASN A 227 14.08 35.69 14.52
CA ASN A 227 14.03 34.59 15.49
C ASN A 227 12.89 33.60 15.23
N GLN A 228 12.91 32.51 16.01
CA GLN A 228 11.97 31.40 15.90
C GLN A 228 10.51 31.87 15.84
N ASN A 229 9.75 31.32 14.89
CA ASN A 229 8.33 31.59 14.68
C ASN A 229 7.94 33.07 14.45
N ALA A 230 8.89 33.99 14.20
CA ALA A 230 8.65 35.43 14.17
C ALA A 230 7.42 35.85 13.33
N PHE A 231 7.23 35.23 12.16
CA PHE A 231 6.11 35.44 11.23
C PHE A 231 5.30 34.16 10.97
N TYR A 232 5.35 33.19 11.88
CA TYR A 232 4.59 31.94 11.75
C TYR A 232 3.11 32.25 11.51
N ASN A 233 2.50 31.61 10.51
CA ASN A 233 1.08 31.74 10.17
C ASN A 233 0.64 33.17 9.73
N CYS A 234 1.54 33.96 9.15
CA CYS A 234 1.20 35.21 8.44
C CYS A 234 0.66 34.89 7.04
N ARG A 235 -0.58 34.38 6.96
CA ARG A 235 -1.14 33.76 5.75
C ARG A 235 -1.26 34.68 4.55
N ASN A 236 -1.50 35.98 4.75
CA ASN A 236 -1.65 36.97 3.67
C ASN A 236 -0.34 37.68 3.29
N LEU A 237 0.80 37.28 3.86
CA LEU A 237 2.09 37.87 3.50
C LEU A 237 2.45 37.43 2.09
N THR A 238 2.43 38.36 1.13
CA THR A 238 2.61 38.06 -0.31
C THR A 238 4.06 38.09 -0.77
N GLY A 239 4.88 38.92 -0.14
CA GLY A 239 6.29 39.08 -0.49
C GLY A 239 7.08 39.61 0.69
N ILE A 240 8.37 39.28 0.69
CA ILE A 240 9.32 39.80 1.67
C ILE A 240 10.65 40.11 0.99
N VAL A 241 11.15 41.32 1.24
CA VAL A 241 12.47 41.74 0.76
C VAL A 241 13.44 41.66 1.92
N PHE A 242 14.34 40.68 1.86
CA PHE A 242 15.43 40.55 2.83
C PHE A 242 16.57 41.53 2.50
N ASN A 243 17.20 42.11 3.51
CA ASN A 243 18.31 43.04 3.34
C ASN A 243 19.66 42.30 3.24
N GLU A 244 20.62 42.86 2.49
CA GLU A 244 22.02 42.37 2.34
C GLU A 244 22.90 42.55 3.60
N GLY A 245 22.31 42.35 4.77
CA GLY A 245 23.02 42.23 6.04
C GLY A 245 22.38 41.21 6.97
N LEU A 246 21.26 40.58 6.56
CA LEU A 246 20.62 39.53 7.32
C LEU A 246 21.55 38.31 7.42
N LEU A 247 21.72 37.81 8.64
CA LEU A 247 22.65 36.72 8.95
C LEU A 247 21.91 35.40 9.18
N GLU A 248 20.79 35.44 9.90
CA GLU A 248 20.09 34.22 10.31
C GLU A 248 18.57 34.36 10.25
N ILE A 249 17.92 33.32 9.73
CA ILE A 249 16.48 33.09 9.82
C ILE A 249 16.29 31.80 10.61
N HIS A 250 15.68 31.87 11.78
CA HIS A 250 15.56 30.74 12.70
C HIS A 250 14.36 29.83 12.39
N THR A 251 14.26 28.75 13.17
CA THR A 251 13.23 27.71 13.08
C THR A 251 11.83 28.27 12.88
N SER A 252 11.15 27.80 11.83
CA SER A 252 9.74 28.11 11.54
C SER A 252 9.40 29.60 11.43
N ALA A 253 10.39 30.47 11.18
CA ALA A 253 10.20 31.92 11.13
C ALA A 253 9.08 32.35 10.18
N PHE A 254 8.94 31.73 9.00
CA PHE A 254 7.91 31.99 7.99
C PHE A 254 7.02 30.78 7.72
N ARG A 255 6.96 29.82 8.64
CA ARG A 255 6.14 28.62 8.45
C ARG A 255 4.67 29.00 8.28
N ASN A 256 4.01 28.39 7.31
CA ASN A 256 2.59 28.61 6.98
C ASN A 256 2.27 30.05 6.53
N CYS A 257 3.22 30.75 5.91
CA CYS A 257 2.96 31.97 5.13
C CYS A 257 2.42 31.59 3.74
N SER A 258 1.16 31.15 3.71
CA SER A 258 0.57 30.46 2.55
C SER A 258 0.42 31.29 1.28
N SER A 259 0.44 32.63 1.36
CA SER A 259 0.35 33.52 0.19
C SER A 259 1.70 34.08 -0.26
N LEU A 260 2.80 33.69 0.39
CA LEU A 260 4.13 34.17 0.04
C LEU A 260 4.49 33.61 -1.33
N ASP A 261 4.65 34.47 -2.34
CA ASP A 261 4.79 34.05 -3.75
C ASP A 261 6.25 33.86 -4.17
N GLU A 262 7.11 34.81 -3.81
CA GLU A 262 8.53 34.80 -4.18
C GLU A 262 9.40 35.14 -2.96
N ILE A 263 10.56 34.48 -2.88
CA ILE A 263 11.65 34.87 -1.99
C ILE A 263 12.97 34.99 -2.75
N SER A 264 13.78 35.96 -2.31
CA SER A 264 15.19 36.09 -2.67
C SER A 264 16.01 36.15 -1.40
N LEU A 265 16.73 35.08 -1.09
CA LEU A 265 17.57 35.01 0.11
C LEU A 265 18.88 35.81 -0.10
N PRO A 266 19.31 36.63 0.88
CA PRO A 266 20.45 37.52 0.69
C PRO A 266 21.78 36.76 0.68
N SER A 267 22.77 37.35 0.03
CA SER A 267 24.10 36.72 -0.12
C SER A 267 24.87 36.58 1.21
N THR A 268 24.54 37.43 2.19
CA THR A 268 25.12 37.45 3.54
C THR A 268 24.54 36.41 4.49
N LEU A 269 23.48 35.70 4.09
CA LEU A 269 22.80 34.74 4.96
C LEU A 269 23.72 33.56 5.30
N GLN A 270 23.83 33.25 6.59
CA GLN A 270 24.73 32.23 7.13
C GLN A 270 23.97 30.98 7.63
N SER A 271 22.72 31.17 8.08
CA SER A 271 21.89 30.07 8.59
C SER A 271 20.41 30.20 8.24
N LEU A 272 19.81 29.03 7.96
CA LEU A 272 18.37 28.81 7.82
C LEU A 272 17.96 27.73 8.80
N GLY A 273 17.08 28.03 9.75
CA GLY A 273 16.61 27.07 10.75
C GLY A 273 15.55 26.10 10.22
N ASP A 274 15.26 25.07 11.01
CA ASP A 274 14.29 24.02 10.67
C ASP A 274 12.93 24.61 10.28
N GLN A 275 12.34 24.10 9.20
CA GLN A 275 11.00 24.49 8.74
C GLN A 275 10.84 26.00 8.47
N ALA A 276 11.93 26.76 8.25
CA ALA A 276 11.88 28.22 8.12
C ALA A 276 10.81 28.71 7.14
N PHE A 277 10.60 28.02 6.02
CA PHE A 277 9.58 28.32 5.01
C PHE A 277 8.61 27.14 4.77
N ALA A 278 8.49 26.21 5.73
CA ALA A 278 7.61 25.06 5.56
C ALA A 278 6.16 25.49 5.40
N SER A 279 5.40 24.78 4.56
CA SER A 279 3.99 25.05 4.26
C SER A 279 3.73 26.45 3.70
N CYS A 280 4.72 27.12 3.09
CA CYS A 280 4.48 28.28 2.23
C CYS A 280 3.89 27.79 0.91
N THR A 281 2.62 27.39 0.94
CA THR A 281 1.97 26.69 -0.19
C THR A 281 1.87 27.53 -1.45
N GLY A 282 1.87 28.86 -1.34
CA GLY A 282 1.88 29.80 -2.47
C GLY A 282 3.27 30.13 -3.02
N LEU A 283 4.35 29.66 -2.38
CA LEU A 283 5.72 29.98 -2.79
C LEU A 283 6.00 29.33 -4.14
N SER A 284 6.00 30.14 -5.19
CA SER A 284 6.11 29.71 -6.58
C SER A 284 7.55 29.72 -7.08
N THR A 285 8.35 30.67 -6.59
CA THR A 285 9.70 30.94 -7.07
C THR A 285 10.67 31.18 -5.91
N ILE A 286 11.86 30.57 -6.02
CA ILE A 286 13.03 30.90 -5.21
C ILE A 286 14.10 31.37 -6.20
N ALA A 287 14.38 32.68 -6.24
CA ALA A 287 15.30 33.25 -7.22
C ALA A 287 16.73 32.71 -7.05
N ASP A 288 17.19 32.62 -5.80
CA ASP A 288 18.45 32.02 -5.36
C ASP A 288 18.28 31.61 -3.88
N LEU A 289 18.87 30.48 -3.48
CA LEU A 289 18.98 30.11 -2.06
C LEU A 289 19.99 30.99 -1.30
N GLY A 290 20.68 31.90 -1.98
CA GLY A 290 21.58 32.87 -1.39
C GLY A 290 22.84 32.21 -0.85
N MET A 291 23.41 32.76 0.22
CA MET A 291 24.56 32.15 0.94
C MET A 291 25.83 32.01 0.09
N SER A 292 26.05 32.92 -0.86
CA SER A 292 27.22 32.93 -1.74
C SER A 292 28.46 33.60 -1.12
N GLN A 293 28.28 34.42 -0.08
CA GLN A 293 29.35 35.11 0.64
C GLN A 293 29.59 34.49 2.03
N VAL A 294 29.77 33.18 2.17
CA VAL A 294 30.15 32.62 3.49
C VAL A 294 31.57 33.11 3.84
N ILE A 295 31.67 34.21 4.58
CA ILE A 295 32.91 34.84 5.05
C ILE A 295 33.11 34.46 6.53
N GLY A 296 33.83 33.37 6.83
CA GLY A 296 34.16 33.01 8.22
C GLY A 296 34.71 31.60 8.42
N PHE A 297 35.26 31.33 9.61
CA PHE A 297 35.92 30.07 10.05
C PHE A 297 35.07 28.79 9.99
N TYR A 298 33.81 28.90 9.56
CA TYR A 298 32.90 27.78 9.39
C TYR A 298 32.76 27.50 7.89
N ASP A 299 33.38 26.43 7.41
CA ASP A 299 33.40 26.02 6.00
C ASP A 299 32.02 25.55 5.47
N LYS A 300 30.92 25.71 6.22
CA LYS A 300 29.58 25.20 5.90
C LYS A 300 28.45 26.13 6.39
N PRO A 301 27.43 26.43 5.56
CA PRO A 301 26.20 27.06 6.02
C PRO A 301 25.42 26.16 6.99
N ASP A 302 24.90 26.72 8.08
CA ASP A 302 24.10 25.98 9.07
C ASP A 302 22.64 25.91 8.61
N LEU A 303 22.27 24.76 8.03
CA LEU A 303 20.97 24.53 7.42
C LEU A 303 20.18 23.51 8.23
N GLY A 304 18.98 23.91 8.64
CA GLY A 304 17.99 23.07 9.27
C GLY A 304 17.25 22.17 8.29
N GLU A 305 16.44 21.27 8.85
CA GLU A 305 15.63 20.31 8.10
C GLU A 305 14.30 20.92 7.63
N ARG A 306 13.65 20.31 6.63
CA ARG A 306 12.28 20.66 6.18
C ARG A 306 12.09 22.12 5.76
N ILE A 307 13.16 22.81 5.32
CA ILE A 307 13.13 24.26 5.06
C ILE A 307 11.98 24.67 4.13
N PHE A 308 11.77 23.95 3.03
CA PHE A 308 10.70 24.18 2.04
C PHE A 308 9.68 23.04 2.00
N GLU A 309 9.54 22.26 3.07
CA GLU A 309 8.56 21.17 3.15
C GLU A 309 7.14 21.68 2.82
N ASN A 310 6.42 20.98 1.93
CA ASN A 310 5.08 21.30 1.45
C ASN A 310 4.95 22.68 0.76
N CYS A 311 6.02 23.22 0.15
CA CYS A 311 5.92 24.35 -0.79
C CYS A 311 5.37 23.87 -2.14
N ARG A 312 4.08 23.54 -2.17
CA ARG A 312 3.45 22.80 -3.28
C ARG A 312 3.37 23.59 -4.59
N SER A 313 3.42 24.92 -4.55
CA SER A 313 3.44 25.76 -5.76
C SER A 313 4.84 26.01 -6.29
N LEU A 314 5.89 25.57 -5.57
CA LEU A 314 7.28 25.82 -5.96
C LEU A 314 7.53 25.14 -7.30
N SER A 315 7.78 25.94 -8.33
CA SER A 315 7.78 25.50 -9.72
C SER A 315 9.12 25.78 -10.41
N GLY A 316 9.34 25.14 -11.55
CA GLY A 316 10.55 25.32 -12.33
C GLY A 316 11.78 24.66 -11.68
N THR A 317 12.92 25.32 -11.79
CA THR A 317 14.22 24.77 -11.39
C THR A 317 14.82 25.51 -10.21
N VAL A 318 15.06 24.80 -9.11
CA VAL A 318 15.74 25.34 -7.92
C VAL A 318 17.24 25.13 -8.04
N ARG A 319 18.03 26.18 -7.72
CA ARG A 319 19.49 26.11 -7.70
C ARG A 319 20.02 25.94 -6.29
N ILE A 320 20.83 24.92 -6.08
CA ILE A 320 21.58 24.70 -4.85
C ILE A 320 23.00 25.28 -5.03
N PRO A 321 23.41 26.28 -4.24
CA PRO A 321 24.72 26.92 -4.37
C PRO A 321 25.91 25.98 -4.15
N ASP A 322 27.04 26.26 -4.82
CA ASP A 322 28.31 25.52 -4.66
C ASP A 322 28.92 25.62 -3.24
N THR A 323 28.49 26.61 -2.45
CA THR A 323 28.88 26.76 -1.05
C THR A 323 28.23 25.72 -0.14
N MET A 324 27.12 25.11 -0.57
CA MET A 324 26.40 24.10 0.21
C MET A 324 27.12 22.74 0.17
N ARG A 325 27.30 22.11 1.34
CA ARG A 325 27.89 20.76 1.47
C ARG A 325 26.85 19.65 1.60
N ILE A 326 25.68 19.98 2.15
CA ILE A 326 24.62 19.01 2.45
C ILE A 326 23.29 19.62 2.03
N ILE A 327 22.48 18.87 1.29
CA ILE A 327 21.04 19.13 1.15
C ILE A 327 20.34 18.45 2.33
N PRO A 328 19.76 19.19 3.29
CA PRO A 328 19.21 18.62 4.52
C PRO A 328 17.98 17.72 4.30
N ASP A 329 17.64 16.96 5.34
CA ASP A 329 16.46 16.11 5.39
C ASP A 329 15.20 16.88 5.02
N LYS A 330 14.42 16.28 4.12
CA LYS A 330 13.10 16.80 3.71
C LYS A 330 13.09 18.24 3.21
N MET A 331 14.23 18.78 2.76
CA MET A 331 14.34 20.18 2.33
C MET A 331 13.23 20.57 1.33
N PHE A 332 12.94 19.72 0.34
CA PHE A 332 11.89 19.91 -0.67
C PHE A 332 10.81 18.81 -0.63
N TYR A 333 10.54 18.28 0.56
CA TYR A 333 9.49 17.26 0.76
C TYR A 333 8.12 17.78 0.28
N ASN A 334 7.43 17.03 -0.58
CA ASN A 334 6.16 17.38 -1.21
C ASN A 334 6.17 18.73 -1.95
N CYS A 335 7.28 19.10 -2.59
CA CYS A 335 7.33 20.20 -3.56
C CYS A 335 6.87 19.70 -4.94
N SER A 336 5.59 19.37 -5.04
CA SER A 336 4.99 18.61 -6.15
C SER A 336 5.01 19.31 -7.52
N GLN A 337 5.24 20.62 -7.58
CA GLN A 337 5.34 21.39 -8.83
C GLN A 337 6.79 21.67 -9.25
N MET A 338 7.78 21.26 -8.45
CA MET A 338 9.19 21.55 -8.70
C MET A 338 9.72 20.59 -9.77
N THR A 339 9.86 21.08 -11.00
CA THR A 339 10.15 20.23 -12.17
C THR A 339 11.63 19.91 -12.35
N GLY A 340 12.54 20.70 -11.74
CA GLY A 340 13.98 20.47 -11.84
C GLY A 340 14.77 20.99 -10.65
N ILE A 341 16.00 20.51 -10.54
CA ILE A 341 16.97 20.96 -9.54
C ILE A 341 18.40 20.96 -10.11
N GLU A 342 19.13 22.04 -9.85
CA GLU A 342 20.56 22.17 -10.17
C GLU A 342 21.35 22.03 -8.86
N ILE A 343 22.06 20.90 -8.70
CA ILE A 343 22.84 20.62 -7.47
C ILE A 343 24.26 21.16 -7.64
N GLY A 344 24.68 22.05 -6.73
CA GLY A 344 26.02 22.64 -6.72
C GLY A 344 27.15 21.61 -6.53
N ALA A 345 28.31 21.91 -7.09
CA ALA A 345 29.50 21.03 -7.10
C ALA A 345 30.16 20.86 -5.71
N GLY A 346 29.68 21.60 -4.70
CA GLY A 346 30.11 21.45 -3.32
C GLY A 346 29.36 20.37 -2.53
N VAL A 347 28.21 19.88 -3.02
CA VAL A 347 27.32 19.00 -2.25
C VAL A 347 27.88 17.58 -2.16
N THR A 348 28.16 17.08 -0.96
CA THR A 348 28.67 15.72 -0.74
C THR A 348 27.62 14.75 -0.21
N GLU A 349 26.51 15.27 0.31
CA GLU A 349 25.46 14.49 0.96
C GLU A 349 24.07 15.06 0.64
N ILE A 350 23.12 14.16 0.37
CA ILE A 350 21.70 14.49 0.22
C ILE A 350 20.93 13.71 1.30
N GLY A 351 20.29 14.44 2.20
CA GLY A 351 19.62 13.90 3.37
C GLY A 351 18.36 13.08 3.04
N PRO A 352 17.89 12.24 3.98
CA PRO A 352 16.65 11.48 3.86
C PRO A 352 15.45 12.30 3.39
N SER A 353 14.73 11.74 2.42
CA SER A 353 13.49 12.30 1.86
C SER A 353 13.61 13.74 1.34
N ALA A 354 14.82 14.20 0.98
CA ALA A 354 15.04 15.58 0.55
C ALA A 354 14.15 16.00 -0.63
N PHE A 355 13.83 15.08 -1.55
CA PHE A 355 12.97 15.31 -2.71
C PHE A 355 11.75 14.39 -2.75
N TYR A 356 11.37 13.78 -1.63
CA TYR A 356 10.18 12.92 -1.55
C TYR A 356 8.96 13.68 -2.08
N GLY A 357 8.15 13.06 -2.95
CA GLY A 357 6.91 13.68 -3.45
C GLY A 357 7.14 14.94 -4.30
N SER A 358 8.35 15.11 -4.84
CA SER A 358 8.66 16.26 -5.70
C SER A 358 8.22 16.01 -7.14
N GLY A 359 7.89 17.09 -7.86
CA GLY A 359 7.50 17.04 -9.27
C GLY A 359 8.66 16.90 -10.25
N LEU A 360 9.83 16.41 -9.78
CA LEU A 360 11.05 16.37 -10.58
C LEU A 360 10.84 15.54 -11.84
N THR A 361 11.16 16.11 -13.00
CA THR A 361 11.09 15.40 -14.29
C THR A 361 12.41 14.73 -14.64
N SER A 362 13.51 15.34 -14.21
CA SER A 362 14.87 14.80 -14.30
C SER A 362 15.73 15.30 -13.14
N ILE A 363 16.76 14.53 -12.79
CA ILE A 363 17.76 14.93 -11.79
C ILE A 363 19.16 14.44 -12.18
N ILE A 364 20.14 15.33 -12.05
CA ILE A 364 21.56 14.99 -12.17
C ILE A 364 22.18 15.09 -10.79
N ILE A 365 22.58 13.95 -10.23
CA ILE A 365 23.28 13.88 -8.95
C ILE A 365 24.79 13.95 -9.23
N PRO A 366 25.50 15.01 -8.79
CA PRO A 366 26.92 15.21 -9.11
C PRO A 366 27.84 14.13 -8.52
N ASN A 367 28.96 13.84 -9.21
CA ASN A 367 29.93 12.80 -8.79
C ASN A 367 30.59 13.02 -7.41
N ASN A 368 30.55 14.25 -6.89
CA ASN A 368 31.02 14.59 -5.55
C ASN A 368 30.05 14.16 -4.44
N VAL A 369 28.81 13.76 -4.77
CA VAL A 369 27.85 13.20 -3.81
C VAL A 369 28.27 11.78 -3.48
N ILE A 370 28.51 11.52 -2.19
CA ILE A 370 28.96 10.23 -1.65
C ILE A 370 27.82 9.54 -0.90
N THR A 371 26.92 10.32 -0.30
CA THR A 371 25.84 9.80 0.55
C THR A 371 24.47 10.23 0.01
N LEU A 372 23.58 9.25 -0.17
CA LEU A 372 22.17 9.43 -0.49
C LEU A 372 21.30 8.90 0.66
N GLY A 373 20.43 9.76 1.18
CA GLY A 373 19.54 9.42 2.28
C GLY A 373 18.38 8.50 1.88
N LYS A 374 17.79 7.83 2.88
CA LYS A 374 16.58 7.01 2.73
C LYS A 374 15.45 7.78 2.03
N ALA A 375 14.73 7.12 1.12
CA ALA A 375 13.55 7.65 0.45
C ALA A 375 13.76 9.01 -0.24
N VAL A 376 14.99 9.33 -0.67
CA VAL A 376 15.35 10.65 -1.20
C VAL A 376 14.54 11.04 -2.44
N LEU A 377 14.14 10.09 -3.29
CA LEU A 377 13.34 10.29 -4.50
C LEU A 377 12.06 9.44 -4.50
N ARG A 378 11.57 9.06 -3.32
CA ARG A 378 10.32 8.31 -3.19
C ARG A 378 9.12 9.15 -3.68
N ASN A 379 8.15 8.52 -4.34
CA ASN A 379 6.93 9.18 -4.85
C ASN A 379 7.25 10.37 -5.78
N CYS A 380 8.35 10.28 -6.55
CA CYS A 380 8.69 11.25 -7.59
C CYS A 380 8.04 10.81 -8.91
N ASP A 381 6.72 10.85 -8.97
CA ASP A 381 5.91 10.17 -9.97
C ASP A 381 6.14 10.69 -11.40
N SER A 382 6.66 11.92 -11.53
CA SER A 382 7.02 12.55 -12.82
C SER A 382 8.47 12.30 -13.26
N LEU A 383 9.28 11.63 -12.44
CA LEU A 383 10.71 11.45 -12.69
C LEU A 383 10.93 10.44 -13.80
N SER A 384 11.32 10.92 -14.97
CA SER A 384 11.56 10.11 -16.15
C SER A 384 13.03 9.82 -16.42
N GLN A 385 13.95 10.63 -15.85
CA GLN A 385 15.39 10.54 -16.10
C GLN A 385 16.21 10.82 -14.84
N ILE A 386 17.21 9.99 -14.57
CA ILE A 386 18.12 10.18 -13.45
C ILE A 386 19.56 9.87 -13.86
N THR A 387 20.48 10.72 -13.44
CA THR A 387 21.93 10.46 -13.51
C THR A 387 22.47 10.29 -12.10
N LEU A 388 22.98 9.09 -11.82
CA LEU A 388 23.62 8.73 -10.55
C LEU A 388 25.13 9.06 -10.58
N PRO A 389 25.73 9.38 -9.43
CA PRO A 389 27.16 9.57 -9.32
C PRO A 389 27.91 8.24 -9.47
N ASN A 390 29.08 8.26 -10.09
CA ASN A 390 29.92 7.06 -10.25
C ASN A 390 30.61 6.60 -8.96
N SER A 391 30.48 7.35 -7.87
CA SER A 391 31.20 7.15 -6.59
C SER A 391 30.37 6.43 -5.53
N ILE A 392 29.05 6.29 -5.70
CA ILE A 392 28.20 5.63 -4.70
C ILE A 392 28.41 4.11 -4.73
N SER A 393 28.55 3.51 -3.55
CA SER A 393 28.67 2.08 -3.34
C SER A 393 27.34 1.43 -2.98
N GLU A 394 26.34 2.20 -2.55
CA GLU A 394 25.05 1.68 -2.09
C GLU A 394 23.91 2.57 -2.56
N LEU A 395 22.79 1.95 -2.99
CA LEU A 395 21.53 2.65 -3.19
C LEU A 395 20.66 2.52 -1.93
N PRO A 396 20.09 3.62 -1.41
CA PRO A 396 19.42 3.63 -0.11
C PRO A 396 18.06 2.92 -0.12
N GLU A 397 17.54 2.65 1.09
CA GLU A 397 16.19 2.13 1.29
C GLU A 397 15.14 3.07 0.69
N GLU A 398 14.12 2.52 0.05
CA GLU A 398 13.00 3.27 -0.57
C GLU A 398 13.44 4.34 -1.59
N PHE A 399 14.64 4.25 -2.18
CA PHE A 399 15.24 5.27 -3.05
C PHE A 399 14.28 5.88 -4.08
N LEU A 400 13.68 5.02 -4.91
CA LEU A 400 12.72 5.31 -5.98
C LEU A 400 11.46 4.44 -5.78
N TYR A 401 11.02 4.33 -4.53
CA TYR A 401 9.77 3.66 -4.19
C TYR A 401 8.60 4.43 -4.82
N ASP A 402 7.67 3.71 -5.48
CA ASP A 402 6.44 4.28 -6.05
C ASP A 402 6.77 5.43 -7.03
N ALA A 403 7.72 5.19 -7.93
CA ALA A 403 8.16 6.14 -8.95
C ALA A 403 7.59 5.74 -10.32
N ASP A 404 6.54 6.42 -10.75
CA ASP A 404 5.65 5.97 -11.84
C ASP A 404 6.10 6.28 -13.27
N SER A 405 7.07 7.18 -13.46
CA SER A 405 7.53 7.58 -14.80
C SER A 405 8.87 6.99 -15.24
N LEU A 406 9.61 6.34 -14.34
CA LEU A 406 10.99 5.90 -14.62
C LEU A 406 11.00 4.48 -15.21
N GLN A 407 11.22 4.38 -16.53
CA GLN A 407 11.26 3.08 -17.22
C GLN A 407 12.60 2.36 -17.10
N THR A 408 13.72 3.08 -17.08
CA THR A 408 15.06 2.49 -16.96
C THR A 408 15.98 3.36 -16.13
N ILE A 409 17.00 2.74 -15.52
CA ILE A 409 18.04 3.43 -14.76
C ILE A 409 19.41 2.82 -15.06
N SER A 410 20.41 3.69 -15.23
CA SER A 410 21.82 3.27 -15.33
C SER A 410 22.44 3.24 -13.93
N LEU A 411 22.76 2.04 -13.46
CA LEU A 411 23.40 1.84 -12.16
C LEU A 411 24.92 2.05 -12.24
N PRO A 412 25.56 2.69 -11.23
CA PRO A 412 27.01 2.90 -11.20
C PRO A 412 27.81 1.59 -11.17
N SER A 413 28.96 1.57 -11.84
CA SER A 413 29.83 0.37 -11.87
C SER A 413 30.53 0.06 -10.55
N SER A 414 30.48 0.97 -9.57
CA SER A 414 31.00 0.81 -8.20
C SER A 414 29.95 0.29 -7.22
N LEU A 415 28.70 0.09 -7.67
CA LEU A 415 27.58 -0.24 -6.80
C LEU A 415 27.77 -1.64 -6.20
N GLU A 416 27.81 -1.75 -4.89
CA GLU A 416 27.98 -3.00 -4.13
C GLU A 416 26.65 -3.51 -3.59
N LYS A 417 25.69 -2.62 -3.29
CA LYS A 417 24.45 -2.95 -2.59
C LYS A 417 23.22 -2.21 -3.08
N ILE A 418 22.11 -2.93 -3.20
CA ILE A 418 20.76 -2.38 -3.40
C ILE A 418 19.94 -2.68 -2.14
N HIS A 419 19.53 -1.63 -1.42
CA HIS A 419 18.80 -1.76 -0.16
C HIS A 419 17.32 -2.11 -0.31
N LYS A 420 16.68 -2.37 0.84
CA LYS A 420 15.26 -2.71 0.95
C LYS A 420 14.36 -1.76 0.18
N SER A 421 13.41 -2.32 -0.57
CA SER A 421 12.38 -1.58 -1.30
C SER A 421 12.91 -0.45 -2.20
N CYS A 422 14.17 -0.55 -2.66
CA CYS A 422 14.85 0.52 -3.40
C CYS A 422 14.05 1.02 -4.60
N PHE A 423 13.40 0.12 -5.32
CA PHE A 423 12.59 0.38 -6.51
C PHE A 423 11.17 -0.19 -6.42
N ALA A 424 10.69 -0.56 -5.22
CA ALA A 424 9.39 -1.20 -5.08
C ALA A 424 8.25 -0.30 -5.60
N LEU A 425 7.25 -0.90 -6.24
CA LEU A 425 6.13 -0.23 -6.92
C LEU A 425 6.53 0.72 -8.05
N SER A 426 7.80 0.75 -8.49
CA SER A 426 8.20 1.56 -9.64
C SER A 426 7.77 0.94 -10.98
N THR A 427 7.76 1.75 -12.03
CA THR A 427 7.39 1.32 -13.39
C THR A 427 8.59 0.92 -14.26
N LEU A 428 9.70 0.53 -13.63
CA LEU A 428 10.89 0.05 -14.34
C LEU A 428 10.50 -1.10 -15.28
N SER A 429 10.84 -0.97 -16.56
CA SER A 429 10.62 -2.01 -17.57
C SER A 429 11.83 -2.93 -17.72
N ALA A 430 13.03 -2.42 -17.44
CA ALA A 430 14.26 -3.19 -17.48
C ALA A 430 15.30 -2.66 -16.51
N ILE A 431 16.14 -3.55 -15.99
CA ILE A 431 17.30 -3.18 -15.18
C ILE A 431 18.53 -4.04 -15.49
N THR A 432 19.69 -3.39 -15.51
CA THR A 432 20.99 -4.08 -15.58
C THR A 432 21.71 -3.93 -14.24
N ILE A 433 21.92 -5.05 -13.54
CA ILE A 433 22.64 -5.13 -12.27
C ILE A 433 24.16 -5.17 -12.53
N PRO A 434 24.94 -4.19 -12.03
CA PRO A 434 26.39 -4.15 -12.25
C PRO A 434 27.12 -5.35 -11.66
N GLN A 435 28.27 -5.72 -12.26
CA GLN A 435 29.06 -6.87 -11.81
C GLN A 435 29.51 -6.78 -10.34
N SER A 436 29.67 -5.56 -9.82
CA SER A 436 30.13 -5.27 -8.45
C SER A 436 29.07 -5.52 -7.37
N VAL A 437 27.79 -5.66 -7.74
CA VAL A 437 26.71 -5.82 -6.76
C VAL A 437 26.85 -7.20 -6.10
N THR A 438 27.02 -7.20 -4.79
CA THR A 438 27.12 -8.43 -3.97
C THR A 438 25.80 -8.79 -3.31
N ARG A 439 24.90 -7.81 -3.12
CA ARG A 439 23.69 -7.96 -2.32
C ARG A 439 22.52 -7.10 -2.81
N ILE A 440 21.38 -7.76 -3.02
CA ILE A 440 20.06 -7.14 -3.22
C ILE A 440 19.19 -7.49 -2.01
N GLU A 441 18.73 -6.50 -1.27
CA GLU A 441 17.94 -6.70 -0.05
C GLU A 441 16.45 -6.90 -0.33
N GLU A 442 15.70 -7.26 0.71
CA GLU A 442 14.29 -7.63 0.64
C GLU A 442 13.43 -6.58 -0.10
N THR A 443 12.43 -7.06 -0.84
CA THR A 443 11.44 -6.25 -1.56
C THR A 443 12.01 -5.20 -2.54
N ALA A 444 13.29 -5.28 -2.93
CA ALA A 444 13.94 -4.25 -3.74
C ALA A 444 13.22 -3.90 -5.06
N PHE A 445 12.56 -4.87 -5.70
CA PHE A 445 11.76 -4.71 -6.93
C PHE A 445 10.30 -5.18 -6.74
N ASP A 446 9.81 -5.23 -5.50
CA ASP A 446 8.46 -5.70 -5.18
C ASP A 446 7.39 -4.84 -5.86
N GLY A 447 6.49 -5.45 -6.63
CA GLY A 447 5.44 -4.79 -7.38
C GLY A 447 5.91 -3.93 -8.54
N CYS A 448 7.13 -4.17 -9.06
CA CYS A 448 7.54 -3.61 -10.36
C CYS A 448 6.80 -4.35 -11.49
N MET A 449 5.50 -4.11 -11.62
CA MET A 449 4.60 -4.88 -12.50
C MET A 449 5.00 -4.82 -13.99
N GLN A 450 5.73 -3.77 -14.40
CA GLN A 450 6.23 -3.59 -15.77
C GLN A 450 7.63 -4.18 -16.01
N LEU A 451 8.30 -4.71 -14.98
CA LEU A 451 9.69 -5.18 -15.08
C LEU A 451 9.76 -6.47 -15.90
N ALA A 452 10.07 -6.32 -17.19
CA ALA A 452 10.14 -7.41 -18.15
C ALA A 452 11.53 -8.04 -18.23
N THR A 453 12.59 -7.32 -17.89
CA THR A 453 13.97 -7.81 -18.05
C THR A 453 14.87 -7.42 -16.89
N VAL A 454 15.52 -8.43 -16.31
CA VAL A 454 16.59 -8.25 -15.30
C VAL A 454 17.87 -8.89 -15.83
N ASN A 455 18.86 -8.05 -16.15
CA ASN A 455 20.15 -8.50 -16.67
C ASN A 455 21.22 -8.39 -15.59
N PHE A 456 21.97 -9.46 -15.33
CA PHE A 456 23.17 -9.41 -14.51
C PHE A 456 24.40 -9.30 -15.42
N GLN A 457 25.29 -8.34 -15.16
CA GLN A 457 26.52 -8.22 -15.95
C GLN A 457 27.40 -9.47 -15.81
N SER A 458 28.17 -9.78 -16.85
CA SER A 458 29.09 -10.92 -16.87
C SER A 458 30.05 -10.91 -15.67
N ASN A 459 30.31 -12.08 -15.09
CA ASN A 459 31.10 -12.23 -13.86
C ASN A 459 30.49 -11.49 -12.65
N SER A 460 29.15 -11.45 -12.55
CA SER A 460 28.43 -10.96 -11.38
C SER A 460 29.01 -11.50 -10.06
N GLN A 461 29.19 -10.61 -9.08
CA GLN A 461 29.64 -10.94 -7.72
C GLN A 461 28.46 -11.16 -6.75
N LEU A 462 27.24 -11.30 -7.27
CA LEU A 462 26.03 -11.37 -6.47
C LEU A 462 25.95 -12.68 -5.67
N ILE A 463 25.95 -12.56 -4.34
CA ILE A 463 25.89 -13.70 -3.41
C ILE A 463 24.58 -13.76 -2.61
N TYR A 464 23.76 -12.72 -2.67
CA TYR A 464 22.51 -12.63 -1.90
C TYR A 464 21.42 -11.85 -2.64
N ILE A 465 20.24 -12.46 -2.74
CA ILE A 465 18.99 -11.80 -3.15
C ILE A 465 17.95 -12.06 -2.05
N GLY A 466 17.42 -11.01 -1.43
CA GLY A 466 16.54 -11.10 -0.26
C GLY A 466 15.13 -11.66 -0.52
N ASN A 467 14.30 -11.64 0.51
CA ASN A 467 12.91 -12.09 0.45
C ASN A 467 12.07 -11.18 -0.46
N PHE A 468 11.14 -11.78 -1.23
CA PHE A 468 10.15 -11.06 -2.03
C PHE A 468 10.73 -10.02 -3.00
N VAL A 469 11.98 -10.18 -3.45
CA VAL A 469 12.65 -9.17 -4.29
C VAL A 469 11.91 -8.91 -5.59
N PHE A 470 11.42 -9.94 -6.26
CA PHE A 470 10.66 -9.82 -7.52
C PHE A 470 9.18 -10.17 -7.32
N ARG A 471 8.63 -10.04 -6.12
CA ARG A 471 7.19 -10.29 -5.91
C ARG A 471 6.36 -9.38 -6.83
N ASN A 472 5.30 -9.91 -7.44
CA ASN A 472 4.40 -9.19 -8.36
C ASN A 472 5.14 -8.46 -9.51
N CYS A 473 6.26 -9.03 -10.00
CA CYS A 473 6.90 -8.60 -11.23
C CYS A 473 6.21 -9.29 -12.42
N ASP A 474 4.96 -8.92 -12.66
CA ASP A 474 4.03 -9.66 -13.52
C ASP A 474 4.48 -9.71 -14.99
N SER A 475 5.30 -8.74 -15.43
CA SER A 475 5.85 -8.71 -16.79
C SER A 475 7.13 -9.53 -16.98
N LEU A 476 7.74 -10.08 -15.91
CA LEU A 476 9.02 -10.79 -16.00
C LEU A 476 8.82 -12.16 -16.65
N GLU A 477 9.32 -12.33 -17.87
CA GLU A 477 9.16 -13.58 -18.62
C GLU A 477 10.24 -14.63 -18.31
N THR A 478 11.50 -14.19 -18.25
CA THR A 478 12.67 -15.05 -18.04
C THR A 478 13.71 -14.36 -17.18
N ILE A 479 14.47 -15.14 -16.40
CA ILE A 479 15.59 -14.59 -15.64
C ILE A 479 16.74 -15.61 -15.51
N ASP A 480 17.95 -15.13 -15.77
CA ASP A 480 19.18 -15.89 -15.59
C ASP A 480 19.85 -15.49 -14.26
N LEU A 481 19.72 -16.33 -13.24
CA LEU A 481 20.32 -16.05 -11.95
C LEU A 481 21.84 -16.32 -11.98
N PRO A 482 22.67 -15.41 -11.43
CA PRO A 482 24.12 -15.56 -11.49
C PRO A 482 24.65 -16.69 -10.60
N GLU A 483 25.76 -17.30 -11.02
CA GLU A 483 26.52 -18.24 -10.20
C GLU A 483 26.99 -17.61 -8.88
N GLY A 484 27.07 -18.42 -7.82
CA GLY A 484 27.48 -17.97 -6.48
C GLY A 484 26.31 -17.83 -5.49
N LEU A 485 25.07 -17.75 -5.98
CA LEU A 485 23.89 -17.82 -5.13
C LEU A 485 23.72 -19.22 -4.56
N THR A 486 23.61 -19.32 -3.24
CA THR A 486 23.39 -20.59 -2.52
C THR A 486 21.94 -20.80 -2.13
N LEU A 487 21.15 -19.73 -2.07
CA LEU A 487 19.79 -19.79 -1.54
C LEU A 487 18.83 -18.92 -2.35
N MET A 488 17.68 -19.50 -2.68
CA MET A 488 16.53 -18.79 -3.21
C MET A 488 15.60 -18.45 -2.05
N ASN A 489 15.61 -17.18 -1.65
CA ASN A 489 14.89 -16.68 -0.48
C ASN A 489 13.36 -16.73 -0.62
N GLN A 490 12.67 -16.58 0.50
CA GLN A 490 11.22 -16.67 0.60
C GLN A 490 10.53 -15.75 -0.42
N GLY A 491 9.62 -16.32 -1.21
CA GLY A 491 8.77 -15.58 -2.12
C GLY A 491 9.51 -14.80 -3.22
N LEU A 492 10.72 -15.20 -3.59
CA LEU A 492 11.56 -14.46 -4.55
C LEU A 492 10.79 -14.02 -5.81
N PHE A 493 10.03 -14.93 -6.41
CA PHE A 493 9.17 -14.72 -7.59
C PHE A 493 7.68 -14.89 -7.27
N TYR A 494 7.26 -14.55 -6.05
CA TYR A 494 5.85 -14.68 -5.65
C TYR A 494 4.95 -13.90 -6.61
N GLN A 495 3.98 -14.57 -7.23
CA GLN A 495 3.02 -14.01 -8.19
C GLN A 495 3.67 -13.34 -9.42
N CYS A 496 4.81 -13.85 -9.91
CA CYS A 496 5.32 -13.46 -11.24
C CYS A 496 4.52 -14.19 -12.34
N ASP A 497 3.36 -13.66 -12.71
CA ASP A 497 2.37 -14.35 -13.55
C ASP A 497 2.90 -14.76 -14.94
N LEU A 498 3.75 -13.94 -15.60
CA LEU A 498 4.31 -14.24 -16.93
C LEU A 498 5.64 -15.01 -16.90
N LEU A 499 6.22 -15.29 -15.73
CA LEU A 499 7.50 -15.98 -15.63
C LEU A 499 7.39 -17.40 -16.17
N ASN A 500 7.98 -17.66 -17.32
CA ASN A 500 7.86 -18.92 -18.05
C ASN A 500 9.05 -19.87 -17.84
N SER A 501 10.23 -19.33 -17.53
CA SER A 501 11.45 -20.10 -17.28
C SER A 501 12.45 -19.34 -16.40
N VAL A 502 13.22 -20.07 -15.61
CA VAL A 502 14.30 -19.53 -14.77
C VAL A 502 15.53 -20.41 -14.89
N SER A 503 16.68 -19.80 -15.19
CA SER A 503 17.98 -20.46 -15.14
C SER A 503 18.54 -20.38 -13.73
N LEU A 504 18.68 -21.54 -13.07
CA LEU A 504 19.17 -21.66 -11.70
C LEU A 504 20.69 -21.87 -11.66
N PRO A 505 21.42 -21.26 -10.71
CA PRO A 505 22.86 -21.38 -10.61
C PRO A 505 23.26 -22.74 -10.04
N SER A 506 24.40 -23.27 -10.50
CA SER A 506 24.90 -24.60 -10.10
C SER A 506 25.20 -24.73 -8.60
N THR A 507 25.38 -23.59 -7.90
CA THR A 507 25.71 -23.50 -6.48
C THR A 507 24.48 -23.53 -5.55
N LEU A 508 23.26 -23.53 -6.08
CA LEU A 508 22.02 -23.41 -5.30
C LEU A 508 21.81 -24.65 -4.40
N SER A 509 21.67 -24.46 -3.09
CA SER A 509 21.46 -25.54 -2.11
C SER A 509 20.03 -25.60 -1.56
N GLU A 510 19.29 -24.49 -1.57
CA GLU A 510 17.96 -24.41 -0.98
C GLU A 510 17.01 -23.49 -1.77
N ILE A 511 15.76 -23.94 -1.91
CA ILE A 511 14.63 -23.13 -2.38
C ILE A 511 13.68 -22.95 -1.21
N GLN A 512 13.47 -21.72 -0.76
CA GLN A 512 12.64 -21.43 0.41
C GLN A 512 11.13 -21.39 0.11
N GLN A 513 10.35 -21.17 1.17
CA GLN A 513 8.90 -21.11 1.13
C GLN A 513 8.38 -20.11 0.07
N ASN A 514 7.35 -20.52 -0.68
CA ASN A 514 6.64 -19.71 -1.67
C ASN A 514 7.53 -19.14 -2.81
N ALA A 515 8.75 -19.64 -3.04
CA ALA A 515 9.71 -19.03 -3.97
C ALA A 515 9.14 -18.71 -5.37
N PHE A 516 8.32 -19.60 -5.93
CA PHE A 516 7.60 -19.47 -7.21
C PHE A 516 6.08 -19.55 -7.04
N TYR A 517 5.56 -19.25 -5.84
CA TYR A 517 4.12 -19.32 -5.60
C TYR A 517 3.37 -18.46 -6.62
N GLY A 518 2.41 -19.03 -7.34
CA GLY A 518 1.61 -18.31 -8.32
C GLY A 518 2.34 -17.87 -9.58
N CYS A 519 3.50 -18.46 -9.91
CA CYS A 519 4.12 -18.28 -11.23
C CYS A 519 3.33 -19.08 -12.28
N LYS A 520 2.16 -18.56 -12.69
CA LYS A 520 1.16 -19.29 -13.47
C LYS A 520 1.68 -19.80 -14.81
N ASN A 521 2.56 -19.04 -15.47
CA ASN A 521 3.14 -19.40 -16.77
C ASN A 521 4.43 -20.22 -16.68
N LEU A 522 4.94 -20.55 -15.49
CA LEU A 522 6.18 -21.32 -15.36
C LEU A 522 5.98 -22.69 -15.98
N THR A 523 6.65 -22.99 -17.09
CA THR A 523 6.47 -24.25 -17.84
C THR A 523 7.51 -25.30 -17.48
N THR A 524 8.74 -24.86 -17.24
CA THR A 524 9.89 -25.72 -17.03
C THR A 524 10.76 -25.20 -15.88
N ILE A 525 11.28 -26.12 -15.08
CA ILE A 525 12.34 -25.82 -14.11
C ILE A 525 13.21 -27.05 -13.88
N SER A 526 14.53 -26.82 -13.87
CA SER A 526 15.52 -27.85 -13.62
C SER A 526 16.35 -27.48 -12.41
N LEU A 527 16.25 -28.28 -11.35
CA LEU A 527 17.02 -28.07 -10.13
C LEU A 527 18.47 -28.53 -10.32
N PRO A 528 19.47 -27.82 -9.78
CA PRO A 528 20.81 -28.37 -9.68
C PRO A 528 20.86 -29.49 -8.64
N ALA A 529 21.74 -30.47 -8.83
CA ALA A 529 21.87 -31.64 -7.95
C ALA A 529 22.22 -31.29 -6.49
N THR A 530 22.74 -30.08 -6.27
CA THR A 530 23.12 -29.52 -4.95
C THR A 530 21.92 -29.13 -4.09
N VAL A 531 20.71 -29.02 -4.64
CA VAL A 531 19.52 -28.64 -3.87
C VAL A 531 19.17 -29.76 -2.88
N THR A 532 19.05 -29.41 -1.60
CA THR A 532 18.71 -30.34 -0.51
C THR A 532 17.32 -30.10 0.07
N LEU A 533 16.77 -28.90 -0.12
CA LEU A 533 15.50 -28.46 0.47
C LEU A 533 14.65 -27.69 -0.55
N ILE A 534 13.38 -28.08 -0.64
CA ILE A 534 12.32 -27.32 -1.30
C ILE A 534 11.28 -26.93 -0.24
N GLY A 535 11.11 -25.64 -0.04
CA GLY A 535 10.24 -25.06 0.97
C GLY A 535 8.76 -25.29 0.68
N SER A 536 7.93 -25.05 1.70
CA SER A 536 6.47 -25.21 1.56
C SER A 536 5.91 -24.27 0.49
N ASN A 537 4.95 -24.77 -0.30
CA ASN A 537 4.33 -24.05 -1.41
C ASN A 537 5.31 -23.46 -2.45
N ALA A 538 6.56 -23.95 -2.55
CA ALA A 538 7.58 -23.36 -3.41
C ALA A 538 7.11 -23.22 -4.87
N PHE A 539 6.36 -24.19 -5.40
CA PHE A 539 5.78 -24.18 -6.75
C PHE A 539 4.25 -24.26 -6.73
N LYS A 540 3.61 -23.86 -5.62
CA LYS A 540 2.15 -23.87 -5.54
C LYS A 540 1.57 -22.87 -6.54
N ASP A 541 0.46 -23.23 -7.19
CA ASP A 541 -0.22 -22.42 -8.19
C ASP A 541 0.65 -22.12 -9.44
N CYS A 542 1.68 -22.94 -9.73
CA CYS A 542 2.39 -22.95 -11.01
C CYS A 542 1.59 -23.75 -12.05
N TRP A 543 0.49 -23.15 -12.55
CA TRP A 543 -0.53 -23.86 -13.33
C TRP A 543 -0.01 -24.54 -14.59
N ASN A 544 0.93 -23.90 -15.29
CA ASN A 544 1.49 -24.38 -16.56
C ASN A 544 2.76 -25.24 -16.40
N LEU A 545 3.15 -25.58 -15.17
CA LEU A 545 4.34 -26.37 -14.92
C LEU A 545 4.14 -27.81 -15.42
N SER A 546 4.78 -28.13 -16.54
CA SER A 546 4.69 -29.44 -17.19
C SER A 546 6.00 -30.23 -17.13
N ASN A 547 7.14 -29.55 -17.01
CA ASN A 547 8.45 -30.20 -16.94
C ASN A 547 9.24 -29.78 -15.69
N PHE A 548 9.44 -30.73 -14.77
CA PHE A 548 10.20 -30.52 -13.54
C PHE A 548 11.27 -31.59 -13.38
N THR A 549 12.54 -31.21 -13.20
CA THR A 549 13.65 -32.16 -12.99
C THR A 549 14.39 -31.91 -11.68
N PHE A 550 14.71 -32.99 -10.95
CA PHE A 550 15.46 -32.98 -9.67
C PHE A 550 16.99 -33.05 -9.86
N GLY A 551 17.47 -32.54 -10.98
CA GLY A 551 18.84 -32.59 -11.45
C GLY A 551 18.96 -31.85 -12.79
N PRO A 552 20.19 -31.68 -13.32
CA PRO A 552 20.40 -31.03 -14.61
C PRO A 552 19.59 -31.77 -15.69
N SER A 553 18.92 -31.01 -16.57
CA SER A 553 17.95 -31.50 -17.57
C SER A 553 18.48 -32.58 -18.53
N ALA A 554 19.79 -32.81 -18.57
CA ALA A 554 20.44 -33.81 -19.41
C ALA A 554 20.43 -35.24 -18.83
N SER A 555 20.09 -35.44 -17.54
CA SER A 555 20.02 -36.78 -16.94
C SER A 555 18.58 -37.23 -16.73
N GLU A 556 18.25 -38.43 -17.25
CA GLU A 556 17.03 -39.15 -16.85
C GLU A 556 17.21 -39.91 -15.52
N ASP A 557 18.46 -39.97 -15.03
CA ASP A 557 18.86 -40.56 -13.77
C ASP A 557 19.05 -39.45 -12.72
N PHE A 558 18.24 -39.48 -11.65
CA PHE A 558 18.26 -38.51 -10.55
C PHE A 558 18.89 -39.09 -9.27
N SER A 559 19.70 -40.14 -9.38
CA SER A 559 20.41 -40.75 -8.24
C SER A 559 21.37 -39.79 -7.52
N GLU A 560 21.86 -38.76 -8.20
CA GLU A 560 22.71 -37.70 -7.63
C GLU A 560 21.93 -36.65 -6.82
N SER A 561 20.59 -36.65 -6.88
CA SER A 561 19.77 -35.69 -6.15
C SER A 561 19.89 -35.87 -4.64
N ALA A 562 20.16 -34.77 -3.93
CA ALA A 562 20.28 -34.74 -2.47
C ALA A 562 18.93 -34.59 -1.73
N ILE A 563 17.80 -34.50 -2.45
CA ILE A 563 16.48 -34.30 -1.88
C ILE A 563 15.98 -35.60 -1.23
N THR A 564 15.67 -35.52 0.07
CA THR A 564 15.17 -36.66 0.85
C THR A 564 13.71 -36.53 1.26
N ALA A 565 13.07 -35.38 1.06
CA ALA A 565 11.66 -35.18 1.35
C ALA A 565 11.08 -34.08 0.46
N LEU A 566 9.83 -34.25 0.01
CA LEU A 566 9.03 -33.18 -0.57
C LEU A 566 8.18 -32.54 0.53
N GLY A 567 8.26 -31.21 0.66
CA GLY A 567 7.55 -30.45 1.69
C GLY A 567 6.03 -30.32 1.46
N THR A 568 5.38 -29.55 2.32
CA THR A 568 3.93 -29.31 2.23
C THR A 568 3.57 -28.48 0.98
N SER A 569 2.60 -28.96 0.21
CA SER A 569 1.97 -28.25 -0.93
C SER A 569 2.94 -27.78 -2.02
N VAL A 570 4.11 -28.42 -2.17
CA VAL A 570 5.17 -27.98 -3.08
C VAL A 570 4.65 -27.78 -4.51
N PHE A 571 3.87 -28.73 -5.03
CA PHE A 571 3.31 -28.75 -6.38
C PHE A 571 1.77 -28.69 -6.37
N SER A 572 1.18 -28.09 -5.34
CA SER A 572 -0.28 -27.97 -5.28
C SER A 572 -0.75 -27.05 -6.42
N ASN A 573 -1.79 -27.48 -7.15
CA ASN A 573 -2.33 -26.77 -8.31
C ASN A 573 -1.37 -26.64 -9.50
N CYS A 574 -0.36 -27.50 -9.63
CA CYS A 574 0.38 -27.66 -10.88
C CYS A 574 -0.44 -28.48 -11.88
N TYR A 575 -1.40 -27.83 -12.55
CA TYR A 575 -2.40 -28.52 -13.38
C TYR A 575 -1.81 -29.19 -14.63
N SER A 576 -0.71 -28.68 -15.18
CA SER A 576 -0.09 -29.18 -16.41
C SER A 576 0.96 -30.28 -16.21
N LEU A 577 1.17 -30.74 -14.97
CA LEU A 577 2.16 -31.76 -14.66
C LEU A 577 1.64 -33.16 -15.00
N GLU A 578 2.02 -33.71 -16.17
CA GLU A 578 1.54 -35.03 -16.64
C GLU A 578 2.20 -36.22 -15.94
N GLU A 579 3.51 -36.15 -15.76
CA GLU A 579 4.35 -37.12 -15.04
C GLU A 579 5.48 -36.37 -14.32
N ILE A 580 5.87 -36.86 -13.15
CA ILE A 580 7.04 -36.37 -12.42
C ILE A 580 7.91 -37.55 -12.00
N LYS A 581 9.15 -37.57 -12.49
CA LYS A 581 10.17 -38.53 -12.08
C LYS A 581 10.77 -38.07 -10.75
N LEU A 582 10.59 -38.86 -9.69
CA LEU A 582 11.03 -38.53 -8.33
C LEU A 582 12.47 -39.03 -8.09
N PRO A 583 13.25 -38.36 -7.22
CA PRO A 583 14.63 -38.76 -6.94
C PRO A 583 14.71 -40.05 -6.10
N GLU A 584 15.66 -40.94 -6.42
CA GLU A 584 15.81 -42.26 -5.79
C GLU A 584 16.05 -42.23 -4.27
N ASN A 585 16.58 -41.12 -3.74
CA ASN A 585 16.85 -40.95 -2.30
C ASN A 585 15.64 -40.42 -1.50
N LEU A 586 14.48 -40.23 -2.14
CA LEU A 586 13.30 -39.61 -1.54
C LEU A 586 12.67 -40.51 -0.47
N ARG A 587 12.57 -40.01 0.77
CA ARG A 587 12.06 -40.78 1.92
C ARG A 587 10.61 -40.49 2.26
N SER A 588 10.08 -39.33 1.88
CA SER A 588 8.71 -38.94 2.22
C SER A 588 8.10 -37.95 1.24
N ILE A 589 6.78 -38.07 1.06
CA ILE A 589 5.93 -37.11 0.36
C ILE A 589 5.15 -36.33 1.42
N GLY A 590 5.28 -35.00 1.44
CA GLY A 590 4.62 -34.12 2.39
C GLY A 590 3.10 -34.02 2.23
N ASN A 591 2.48 -33.19 3.09
CA ASN A 591 1.04 -32.95 3.05
C ASN A 591 0.67 -32.11 1.82
N SER A 592 -0.41 -32.46 1.13
CA SER A 592 -0.94 -31.72 -0.03
C SER A 592 0.06 -31.50 -1.18
N THR A 593 1.17 -32.25 -1.24
CA THR A 593 2.29 -32.01 -2.18
C THR A 593 1.85 -31.81 -3.62
N PHE A 594 0.95 -32.65 -4.11
CA PHE A 594 0.36 -32.61 -5.45
C PHE A 594 -1.16 -32.36 -5.39
N ARG A 595 -1.66 -31.71 -4.34
CA ARG A 595 -3.10 -31.49 -4.17
C ARG A 595 -3.65 -30.57 -5.27
N MET A 596 -4.80 -30.94 -5.81
CA MET A 596 -5.53 -30.22 -6.86
C MET A 596 -6.91 -29.83 -6.34
N PHE A 597 -7.25 -28.55 -6.47
CA PHE A 597 -8.58 -28.06 -6.11
C PHE A 597 -9.46 -27.95 -7.37
N PRO A 598 -10.58 -28.71 -7.45
CA PRO A 598 -11.44 -28.72 -8.64
C PRO A 598 -12.24 -27.42 -8.84
N ASN A 599 -12.27 -26.51 -7.85
CA ASN A 599 -13.01 -25.25 -7.87
C ASN A 599 -12.06 -24.04 -7.88
N ASN A 600 -11.05 -24.07 -8.74
CA ASN A 600 -10.21 -22.93 -8.98
C ASN A 600 -10.92 -21.95 -9.93
N SER A 601 -10.48 -20.69 -9.98
CA SER A 601 -11.05 -19.67 -10.87
C SER A 601 -10.69 -19.85 -12.35
N ASN A 602 -9.87 -20.86 -12.70
CA ASN A 602 -9.31 -21.02 -14.04
C ASN A 602 -9.86 -22.22 -14.83
N GLY A 603 -10.68 -23.08 -14.22
CA GLY A 603 -11.31 -24.23 -14.88
C GLY A 603 -10.34 -25.33 -15.30
N LEU A 604 -9.08 -25.28 -14.88
CA LEU A 604 -8.07 -26.29 -15.23
C LEU A 604 -8.25 -27.56 -14.40
N GLU A 605 -8.15 -28.70 -15.07
CA GLU A 605 -8.09 -30.03 -14.45
C GLU A 605 -6.64 -30.53 -14.37
N SER A 606 -6.37 -31.40 -13.40
CA SER A 606 -5.05 -32.02 -13.22
C SER A 606 -4.73 -32.95 -14.39
N THR A 607 -3.58 -32.79 -15.05
CA THR A 607 -3.09 -33.72 -16.09
C THR A 607 -2.26 -34.89 -15.55
N LEU A 608 -1.90 -34.87 -14.25
CA LEU A 608 -1.07 -35.89 -13.62
C LEU A 608 -1.74 -37.26 -13.73
N ASN A 609 -1.22 -38.10 -14.63
CA ASN A 609 -1.82 -39.39 -14.96
C ASN A 609 -1.02 -40.58 -14.40
N LYS A 610 0.28 -40.38 -14.17
CA LYS A 610 1.21 -41.40 -13.70
C LYS A 610 2.12 -40.87 -12.61
N ILE A 611 2.31 -41.67 -11.56
CA ILE A 611 3.38 -41.45 -10.59
C ILE A 611 4.00 -42.76 -10.14
N THR A 612 5.33 -42.78 -10.11
CA THR A 612 6.13 -43.89 -9.56
C THR A 612 6.88 -43.39 -8.34
N LEU A 613 6.57 -43.96 -7.16
CA LEU A 613 7.28 -43.66 -5.93
C LEU A 613 8.54 -44.54 -5.82
N PRO A 614 9.73 -43.96 -5.60
CA PRO A 614 10.95 -44.73 -5.35
C PRO A 614 10.79 -45.65 -4.13
N ASP A 615 11.42 -46.82 -4.16
CA ASP A 615 11.35 -47.83 -3.09
C ASP A 615 11.92 -47.36 -1.74
N THR A 616 12.48 -46.17 -1.67
CA THR A 616 12.96 -45.50 -0.46
C THR A 616 11.87 -44.68 0.26
N VAL A 617 10.74 -44.40 -0.40
CA VAL A 617 9.65 -43.61 0.18
C VAL A 617 8.95 -44.41 1.27
N SER A 618 8.98 -43.88 2.50
CA SER A 618 8.45 -44.53 3.71
C SER A 618 7.12 -43.94 4.18
N SER A 619 6.74 -42.74 3.72
CA SER A 619 5.46 -42.12 4.10
C SER A 619 4.88 -41.19 3.04
N ILE A 620 3.55 -41.18 2.96
CA ILE A 620 2.75 -40.24 2.15
C ILE A 620 1.90 -39.39 3.09
N GLY A 621 2.04 -38.07 3.00
CA GLY A 621 1.32 -37.09 3.82
C GLY A 621 -0.17 -36.99 3.51
N SER A 622 -0.91 -36.30 4.38
CA SER A 622 -2.35 -36.09 4.21
C SER A 622 -2.64 -35.19 3.00
N TYR A 623 -3.70 -35.49 2.26
CA TYR A 623 -4.08 -34.81 1.00
C TYR A 623 -3.02 -34.82 -0.12
N ALA A 624 -1.95 -35.62 -0.02
CA ALA A 624 -0.78 -35.53 -0.91
C ALA A 624 -1.11 -35.54 -2.41
N PHE A 625 -2.08 -36.32 -2.85
CA PHE A 625 -2.58 -36.49 -4.22
C PHE A 625 -4.09 -36.19 -4.31
N SER A 626 -4.67 -35.51 -3.33
CA SER A 626 -6.10 -35.20 -3.32
C SER A 626 -6.47 -34.35 -4.54
N GLY A 627 -7.49 -34.79 -5.29
CA GLY A 627 -7.99 -34.12 -6.49
C GLY A 627 -7.21 -34.43 -7.77
N CYS A 628 -6.20 -35.30 -7.75
CA CYS A 628 -5.50 -35.77 -8.96
C CYS A 628 -6.40 -36.71 -9.78
N ARG A 629 -7.43 -36.14 -10.42
CA ARG A 629 -8.53 -36.87 -11.06
C ARG A 629 -8.07 -37.78 -12.21
N ASN A 630 -7.02 -37.41 -12.93
CA ASN A 630 -6.45 -38.18 -14.04
C ASN A 630 -5.42 -39.24 -13.61
N LEU A 631 -5.07 -39.30 -12.31
CA LEU A 631 -4.08 -40.26 -11.80
C LEU A 631 -4.62 -41.69 -11.95
N SER A 632 -4.17 -42.39 -12.99
CA SER A 632 -4.60 -43.74 -13.34
C SER A 632 -3.56 -44.80 -12.95
N GLN A 633 -2.28 -44.42 -12.98
CA GLN A 633 -1.14 -45.28 -12.62
C GLN A 633 -0.43 -44.72 -11.38
N CYS A 634 -0.48 -45.45 -10.27
CA CYS A 634 0.21 -45.08 -9.04
C CYS A 634 0.97 -46.30 -8.47
N ASN A 635 2.29 -46.30 -8.65
CA ASN A 635 3.16 -47.33 -8.09
C ASN A 635 3.63 -46.88 -6.70
N LEU A 636 3.13 -47.55 -5.66
CA LEU A 636 3.57 -47.32 -4.28
C LEU A 636 4.95 -47.94 -4.03
N SER A 637 5.72 -47.29 -3.16
CA SER A 637 7.03 -47.77 -2.71
C SER A 637 6.91 -49.08 -1.93
N SER A 638 7.82 -50.03 -2.19
CA SER A 638 7.91 -51.27 -1.40
C SER A 638 8.34 -51.06 0.07
N SER A 639 8.87 -49.89 0.44
CA SER A 639 9.21 -49.54 1.82
C SER A 639 8.16 -48.66 2.53
N LEU A 640 6.99 -48.45 1.92
CA LEU A 640 5.98 -47.54 2.44
C LEU A 640 5.42 -48.03 3.78
N LEU A 641 5.49 -47.19 4.81
CA LEU A 641 5.02 -47.48 6.17
C LEU A 641 3.67 -46.84 6.50
N SER A 642 3.37 -45.67 5.91
CA SER A 642 2.12 -44.94 6.19
C SER A 642 1.56 -44.15 5.02
N ILE A 643 0.22 -44.11 4.94
CA ILE A 643 -0.57 -43.23 4.05
C ILE A 643 -1.43 -42.31 4.91
N GLY A 644 -1.33 -41.01 4.66
CA GLY A 644 -2.02 -39.95 5.38
C GLY A 644 -3.54 -39.90 5.12
N SER A 645 -4.22 -39.01 5.85
CA SER A 645 -5.66 -38.83 5.69
C SER A 645 -5.96 -38.16 4.37
N THR A 646 -6.98 -38.64 3.66
CA THR A 646 -7.45 -37.99 2.43
C THR A 646 -6.39 -37.92 1.32
N SER A 647 -5.32 -38.73 1.40
CA SER A 647 -4.14 -38.61 0.53
C SER A 647 -4.43 -38.75 -0.96
N PHE A 648 -5.39 -39.58 -1.35
CA PHE A 648 -5.80 -39.81 -2.73
C PHE A 648 -7.29 -39.47 -2.94
N GLU A 649 -7.87 -38.59 -2.12
CA GLU A 649 -9.30 -38.25 -2.27
C GLU A 649 -9.61 -37.74 -3.68
N ASN A 650 -10.67 -38.24 -4.30
CA ASN A 650 -11.12 -37.90 -5.65
C ASN A 650 -10.10 -38.19 -6.78
N CYS A 651 -9.20 -39.17 -6.60
CA CYS A 651 -8.44 -39.76 -7.70
C CYS A 651 -9.34 -40.71 -8.51
N ILE A 652 -10.24 -40.15 -9.32
CA ILE A 652 -11.31 -40.90 -9.98
C ILE A 652 -10.82 -41.88 -11.06
N ALA A 653 -9.69 -41.61 -11.71
CA ALA A 653 -9.10 -42.47 -12.74
C ALA A 653 -8.27 -43.64 -12.16
N LEU A 654 -8.03 -43.69 -10.85
CA LEU A 654 -7.20 -44.72 -10.24
C LEU A 654 -7.96 -46.06 -10.25
N VAL A 655 -7.55 -47.00 -11.13
CA VAL A 655 -8.25 -48.29 -11.33
C VAL A 655 -7.76 -49.38 -10.38
N SER A 656 -6.45 -49.41 -10.15
CA SER A 656 -5.80 -50.45 -9.34
C SER A 656 -4.74 -49.88 -8.41
N LEU A 657 -4.50 -50.59 -7.31
CA LEU A 657 -3.47 -50.23 -6.35
C LEU A 657 -2.81 -51.48 -5.75
N ILE A 658 -1.48 -51.48 -5.68
CA ILE A 658 -0.70 -52.50 -4.97
C ILE A 658 -0.24 -51.92 -3.64
N ILE A 659 -0.69 -52.53 -2.55
CA ILE A 659 -0.35 -52.19 -1.17
C ILE A 659 0.82 -53.09 -0.72
N PRO A 660 1.96 -52.51 -0.29
CA PRO A 660 3.13 -53.29 0.12
C PRO A 660 2.97 -53.92 1.51
N ASP A 661 3.74 -54.98 1.78
CA ASP A 661 3.73 -55.73 3.05
C ASP A 661 4.29 -54.93 4.24
N THR A 662 5.06 -53.89 3.93
CA THR A 662 5.62 -52.96 4.93
C THR A 662 4.60 -51.97 5.49
N LEU A 663 3.41 -51.83 4.89
CA LEU A 663 2.47 -50.78 5.24
C LEU A 663 1.82 -51.04 6.60
N THR A 664 2.05 -50.13 7.56
CA THR A 664 1.56 -50.26 8.95
C THR A 664 0.35 -49.38 9.26
N SER A 665 0.08 -48.34 8.46
CA SER A 665 -1.00 -47.39 8.73
C SER A 665 -1.58 -46.78 7.45
N ILE A 666 -2.91 -46.77 7.35
CA ILE A 666 -3.66 -45.99 6.37
C ILE A 666 -4.67 -45.15 7.14
N LEU A 667 -4.48 -43.84 7.15
CA LEU A 667 -5.33 -42.93 7.91
C LEU A 667 -6.70 -42.73 7.22
N PRO A 668 -7.72 -42.23 7.95
CA PRO A 668 -9.08 -42.09 7.43
C PRO A 668 -9.19 -41.29 6.14
N ASN A 669 -10.16 -41.67 5.30
CA ASN A 669 -10.53 -41.09 4.01
C ASN A 669 -9.44 -41.13 2.93
N ALA A 670 -8.34 -41.86 3.12
CA ALA A 670 -7.21 -41.88 2.19
C ALA A 670 -7.60 -42.04 0.72
N PHE A 671 -8.63 -42.82 0.39
CA PHE A 671 -9.12 -43.09 -0.97
C PHE A 671 -10.60 -42.73 -1.14
N LYS A 672 -11.11 -41.75 -0.38
CA LYS A 672 -12.49 -41.27 -0.49
C LYS A 672 -12.74 -40.73 -1.91
N GLY A 673 -13.84 -41.11 -2.55
CA GLY A 673 -14.16 -40.63 -3.91
C GLY A 673 -13.32 -41.22 -5.05
N CYS A 674 -12.46 -42.22 -4.80
CA CYS A 674 -11.77 -42.98 -5.85
C CYS A 674 -12.73 -43.96 -6.53
N ILE A 675 -13.71 -43.45 -7.26
CA ILE A 675 -14.79 -44.26 -7.87
C ILE A 675 -14.32 -45.24 -8.95
N GLY A 676 -13.15 -45.00 -9.55
CA GLY A 676 -12.54 -45.92 -10.52
C GLY A 676 -11.85 -47.12 -9.90
N LEU A 677 -11.60 -47.11 -8.58
CA LEU A 677 -10.78 -48.12 -7.92
C LEU A 677 -11.53 -49.45 -7.83
N ARG A 678 -11.11 -50.43 -8.65
CA ARG A 678 -11.72 -51.76 -8.77
C ARG A 678 -10.87 -52.87 -8.20
N TYR A 679 -9.54 -52.71 -8.21
CA TYR A 679 -8.59 -53.77 -7.85
C TYR A 679 -7.61 -53.26 -6.78
N VAL A 680 -7.57 -53.93 -5.63
CA VAL A 680 -6.55 -53.63 -4.60
C VAL A 680 -5.83 -54.92 -4.27
N GLU A 681 -4.52 -54.97 -4.47
CA GLU A 681 -3.68 -56.10 -4.08
C GLU A 681 -2.92 -55.79 -2.79
N PHE A 682 -2.92 -56.71 -1.83
CA PHE A 682 -2.05 -56.65 -0.66
C PHE A 682 -0.93 -57.68 -0.81
N LEU A 683 0.31 -57.20 -0.82
CA LEU A 683 1.50 -58.03 -0.65
C LEU A 683 1.64 -58.23 0.87
N GLY A 684 1.61 -59.45 1.40
CA GLY A 684 1.79 -59.70 2.84
C GLY A 684 0.56 -60.17 3.64
N ASP A 685 0.80 -60.50 4.91
CA ASP A 685 -0.23 -61.00 5.85
C ASP A 685 -1.35 -59.98 6.07
N ASN A 686 -2.53 -60.46 6.49
CA ASN A 686 -3.66 -59.58 6.83
C ASN A 686 -3.20 -58.54 7.87
N PRO A 687 -3.25 -57.23 7.54
CA PRO A 687 -2.79 -56.18 8.45
C PRO A 687 -3.67 -56.05 9.71
N GLY A 688 -4.79 -56.76 9.84
CA GLY A 688 -5.73 -56.57 10.95
C GLY A 688 -6.42 -55.20 10.88
N GLU A 689 -7.13 -54.81 11.95
CA GLU A 689 -7.75 -53.48 12.07
C GLU A 689 -6.71 -52.45 12.57
N PHE A 690 -5.76 -52.04 11.72
CA PHE A 690 -4.99 -50.83 12.03
C PHE A 690 -5.86 -49.58 11.84
N ASN A 691 -5.54 -48.53 12.59
CA ASN A 691 -6.35 -47.32 12.77
C ASN A 691 -6.73 -46.69 11.41
N GLY A 692 -8.03 -46.67 11.08
CA GLY A 692 -8.56 -45.94 9.93
C GLY A 692 -8.75 -46.74 8.64
N VAL A 693 -8.40 -48.01 8.56
CA VAL A 693 -8.57 -48.83 7.35
C VAL A 693 -10.03 -48.94 6.88
N LEU A 694 -10.97 -49.17 7.80
CA LEU A 694 -12.42 -49.19 7.52
C LEU A 694 -12.90 -47.85 6.93
N THR A 695 -12.29 -46.75 7.35
CA THR A 695 -12.60 -45.40 6.90
C THR A 695 -11.65 -44.93 5.80
N ALA A 696 -10.68 -45.72 5.35
CA ALA A 696 -9.75 -45.33 4.29
C ALA A 696 -10.41 -45.35 2.92
N PHE A 697 -11.45 -46.18 2.75
CA PHE A 697 -12.24 -46.28 1.53
C PHE A 697 -13.74 -46.03 1.77
N PRO A 698 -14.14 -44.90 2.41
CA PRO A 698 -15.54 -44.60 2.61
C PRO A 698 -16.12 -44.15 1.27
N SER A 699 -17.41 -44.41 1.02
CA SER A 699 -18.18 -43.93 -0.16
C SER A 699 -18.00 -44.64 -1.52
N LEU A 700 -17.68 -45.94 -1.56
CA LEU A 700 -18.00 -46.76 -2.75
C LEU A 700 -19.48 -47.20 -2.69
N ASN A 701 -20.39 -46.23 -2.80
CA ASN A 701 -21.85 -46.47 -2.88
C ASN A 701 -22.21 -46.96 -4.30
N SER A 702 -21.99 -48.22 -4.59
CA SER A 702 -22.68 -48.99 -5.63
C SER A 702 -22.21 -50.45 -5.58
N GLU A 703 -22.86 -51.34 -6.31
CA GLU A 703 -22.61 -52.80 -6.40
C GLU A 703 -21.19 -53.19 -6.89
N LEU A 704 -20.22 -52.27 -6.90
CA LEU A 704 -18.85 -52.36 -7.41
C LEU A 704 -17.81 -52.06 -6.32
N LEU A 705 -17.93 -52.71 -5.15
CA LEU A 705 -16.84 -52.68 -4.16
C LEU A 705 -15.58 -53.32 -4.75
N PRO A 706 -14.39 -52.72 -4.59
CA PRO A 706 -13.16 -53.27 -5.14
C PRO A 706 -12.90 -54.65 -4.54
N VAL A 707 -12.46 -55.56 -5.40
CA VAL A 707 -12.06 -56.90 -4.99
C VAL A 707 -10.65 -56.80 -4.42
N ILE A 708 -10.47 -57.37 -3.23
CA ILE A 708 -9.17 -57.41 -2.57
C ILE A 708 -8.47 -58.69 -3.01
N PHE A 709 -7.36 -58.54 -3.73
CA PHE A 709 -6.49 -59.64 -4.11
C PHE A 709 -5.42 -59.83 -3.04
N ILE A 710 -5.20 -61.09 -2.67
CA ILE A 710 -4.23 -61.47 -1.64
C ILE A 710 -3.21 -62.44 -2.23
N ASP A 711 -1.94 -62.27 -1.84
CA ASP A 711 -0.89 -63.24 -2.15
C ASP A 711 -1.26 -64.61 -1.54
N PRO A 712 -1.25 -65.72 -2.30
CA PRO A 712 -1.48 -67.06 -1.74
C PRO A 712 -0.54 -67.46 -0.59
N ALA A 713 0.63 -66.82 -0.48
CA ALA A 713 1.57 -67.02 0.62
C ALA A 713 1.21 -66.24 1.90
N SER A 714 0.25 -65.30 1.83
CA SER A 714 -0.19 -64.49 2.96
C SER A 714 -1.14 -65.25 3.89
N SER A 715 -1.07 -64.93 5.19
CA SER A 715 -1.85 -65.54 6.25
C SER A 715 -2.81 -64.56 6.94
N GLY A 716 -3.82 -65.08 7.64
CA GLY A 716 -4.76 -64.26 8.44
C GLY A 716 -5.94 -63.64 7.68
N TRP A 717 -6.07 -63.86 6.37
CA TRP A 717 -7.19 -63.37 5.56
C TRP A 717 -8.46 -64.23 5.72
N SER A 718 -9.64 -63.60 5.65
CA SER A 718 -10.95 -64.26 5.62
C SER A 718 -11.65 -63.95 4.30
N GLU A 719 -12.76 -64.62 3.95
CA GLU A 719 -13.54 -64.38 2.72
C GLU A 719 -13.92 -62.91 2.49
N LYS A 720 -14.02 -62.15 3.60
CA LYS A 720 -14.16 -60.71 3.55
C LYS A 720 -13.12 -60.02 4.42
N TRP A 721 -12.70 -58.85 4.00
CA TRP A 721 -11.90 -57.93 4.80
C TRP A 721 -12.54 -56.55 4.75
N SER A 722 -12.87 -55.99 5.92
CA SER A 722 -13.56 -54.70 6.03
C SER A 722 -14.84 -54.60 5.16
N GLY A 723 -15.61 -55.69 5.09
CA GLY A 723 -16.85 -55.77 4.31
C GLY A 723 -16.69 -56.10 2.82
N ARG A 724 -15.45 -56.20 2.30
CA ARG A 724 -15.14 -56.45 0.88
C ARG A 724 -14.66 -57.87 0.64
N TYR A 725 -14.99 -58.45 -0.50
CA TYR A 725 -14.55 -59.81 -0.85
C TYR A 725 -13.03 -59.88 -1.05
N THR A 726 -12.42 -60.90 -0.47
CA THR A 726 -11.03 -61.26 -0.72
C THR A 726 -10.97 -62.41 -1.73
N LYS A 727 -9.97 -62.41 -2.62
CA LYS A 727 -9.68 -63.51 -3.55
C LYS A 727 -8.19 -63.80 -3.57
N ALA A 728 -7.82 -65.07 -3.46
CA ALA A 728 -6.43 -65.50 -3.68
C ALA A 728 -6.04 -65.27 -5.14
N LYS A 729 -4.86 -64.70 -5.35
CA LYS A 729 -4.31 -64.44 -6.69
C LYS A 729 -4.03 -65.78 -7.40
N SER A 730 -4.70 -66.06 -8.52
CA SER A 730 -4.29 -67.16 -9.41
C SER A 730 -2.98 -66.82 -10.10
N ALA A 731 -2.17 -67.82 -10.46
CA ALA A 731 -0.76 -67.69 -10.90
C ALA A 731 -0.48 -66.82 -12.16
N ILE A 732 -1.46 -66.09 -12.69
CA ILE A 732 -1.28 -65.05 -13.70
C ILE A 732 -1.78 -63.75 -13.06
N SER A 733 -0.87 -62.79 -12.87
CA SER A 733 -1.16 -61.53 -12.21
C SER A 733 -2.10 -60.68 -13.06
N LEU A 734 -3.41 -60.82 -12.85
CA LEU A 734 -4.45 -60.03 -13.53
C LEU A 734 -4.19 -58.53 -13.42
N ILE A 735 -3.57 -58.07 -12.32
CA ILE A 735 -3.22 -56.67 -12.08
C ILE A 735 -1.98 -56.24 -12.87
N ALA A 736 -1.00 -57.13 -13.07
CA ALA A 736 0.12 -56.82 -13.96
C ALA A 736 -0.33 -56.77 -15.43
N GLN A 737 -1.27 -57.64 -15.82
CA GLN A 737 -1.89 -57.61 -17.15
C GLN A 737 -2.76 -56.34 -17.35
N ILE A 738 -3.55 -55.92 -16.34
CA ILE A 738 -4.32 -54.67 -16.40
C ILE A 738 -3.40 -53.44 -16.48
N HIS A 739 -2.26 -53.44 -15.77
CA HIS A 739 -1.26 -52.37 -15.90
C HIS A 739 -0.58 -52.38 -17.28
N GLU A 740 -0.19 -53.55 -17.83
CA GLU A 740 0.34 -53.68 -19.20
C GLU A 740 -0.69 -53.27 -20.27
N ASP A 741 -1.98 -53.60 -20.09
CA ASP A 741 -3.06 -53.26 -21.02
C ASP A 741 -3.43 -51.76 -20.98
N LEU A 742 -3.18 -51.07 -19.86
CA LEU A 742 -3.28 -49.61 -19.73
C LEU A 742 -2.12 -48.86 -20.41
N GLU A 743 -0.99 -49.54 -20.71
CA GLU A 743 0.15 -48.97 -21.45
C GLU A 743 -0.03 -49.03 -22.98
N ALA A 744 -1.06 -49.73 -23.50
CA ALA A 744 -1.34 -49.80 -24.93
C ALA A 744 -2.05 -48.52 -25.44
N PRO A 745 -1.73 -48.01 -26.66
CA PRO A 745 -2.29 -46.77 -27.17
C PRO A 745 -3.82 -46.83 -27.29
N GLN A 746 -4.49 -45.83 -26.72
CA GLN A 746 -5.93 -45.62 -26.64
C GLN A 746 -6.60 -45.61 -28.03
N ASN A 747 -6.94 -46.78 -28.58
CA ASN A 747 -7.94 -46.99 -29.63
C ASN A 747 -8.14 -48.50 -29.87
N THR A 748 -8.77 -49.20 -28.92
CA THR A 748 -9.58 -50.44 -29.09
C THR A 748 -9.63 -51.21 -27.76
N ILE A 749 -10.52 -50.84 -26.82
CA ILE A 749 -10.95 -51.78 -25.79
C ILE A 749 -12.46 -51.59 -25.57
N THR A 750 -13.24 -52.41 -26.26
CA THR A 750 -14.62 -52.72 -25.89
C THR A 750 -14.73 -54.23 -26.01
N GLU A 751 -15.15 -54.87 -24.91
CA GLU A 751 -15.40 -56.31 -24.71
C GLU A 751 -14.37 -57.11 -23.88
N LEU A 752 -14.93 -58.04 -23.08
CA LEU A 752 -14.38 -59.00 -22.11
C LEU A 752 -14.34 -58.44 -20.67
N TYR A 753 -15.09 -58.96 -19.67
CA TYR A 753 -15.16 -60.36 -19.20
C TYR A 753 -16.51 -60.74 -18.54
N SER A 754 -16.95 -61.98 -18.78
CA SER A 754 -17.90 -62.75 -17.96
C SER A 754 -17.22 -64.03 -17.44
N PHE A 755 -17.42 -64.40 -16.17
CA PHE A 755 -16.68 -65.50 -15.48
C PHE A 755 -17.38 -66.88 -15.54
N ASP A 756 -16.56 -67.90 -15.89
CA ASP A 756 -16.56 -69.37 -15.63
C ASP A 756 -17.81 -70.26 -15.92
N ALA A 757 -17.69 -71.53 -16.36
CA ALA A 757 -16.80 -72.61 -15.88
C ALA A 757 -16.67 -73.82 -16.88
N PRO A 758 -16.01 -74.95 -16.54
CA PRO A 758 -14.58 -75.25 -16.71
C PRO A 758 -14.29 -76.48 -17.62
N GLN A 759 -13.03 -76.72 -18.01
CA GLN A 759 -12.29 -78.01 -17.98
C GLN A 759 -11.18 -78.16 -19.06
N THR A 760 -10.04 -78.67 -18.58
CA THR A 760 -8.98 -79.48 -19.25
C THR A 760 -8.05 -78.89 -20.33
N ALA A 761 -6.82 -78.60 -19.88
CA ALA A 761 -5.55 -79.22 -20.28
C ALA A 761 -4.92 -78.98 -21.68
N THR A 762 -3.71 -78.40 -21.57
CA THR A 762 -2.42 -78.68 -22.25
C THR A 762 -1.98 -77.95 -23.53
N LEU A 763 -0.83 -77.26 -23.32
CA LEU A 763 0.38 -77.08 -24.14
C LEU A 763 0.49 -75.93 -25.18
N ASN A 764 1.43 -75.03 -24.86
CA ASN A 764 2.22 -74.12 -25.72
C ASN A 764 2.65 -74.74 -27.08
N PRO A 765 3.10 -73.96 -28.11
CA PRO A 765 3.61 -72.57 -28.07
C PRO A 765 3.06 -71.61 -29.18
N ALA A 766 3.39 -70.32 -29.07
CA ALA A 766 3.23 -69.30 -30.12
C ALA A 766 4.20 -69.55 -31.33
N PRO A 767 4.23 -68.73 -32.42
CA PRO A 767 3.37 -67.63 -32.88
C PRO A 767 3.04 -67.71 -34.41
N THR A 768 2.58 -66.59 -34.99
CA THR A 768 2.61 -66.15 -36.42
C THR A 768 1.48 -66.52 -37.38
N ALA A 769 0.71 -65.48 -37.74
CA ALA A 769 0.29 -65.02 -39.07
C ALA A 769 -0.38 -66.01 -40.06
N GLY A 770 -1.58 -65.64 -40.51
CA GLY A 770 -2.12 -66.09 -41.80
C GLY A 770 -3.62 -66.36 -41.83
N TYR A 771 -4.40 -65.32 -42.09
CA TYR A 771 -5.53 -65.26 -43.03
C TYR A 771 -6.43 -66.49 -43.28
N LEU A 772 -7.75 -66.25 -43.05
CA LEU A 772 -8.89 -66.37 -43.99
C LEU A 772 -10.04 -67.36 -43.66
N PHE A 773 -11.26 -66.79 -43.82
CA PHE A 773 -12.57 -67.40 -44.13
C PHE A 773 -13.19 -68.28 -43.03
N ASP A 774 -14.49 -68.35 -42.79
CA ASP A 774 -15.71 -67.96 -43.50
C ASP A 774 -16.86 -68.03 -42.48
N ASP A 775 -17.98 -67.37 -42.80
CA ASP A 775 -19.32 -67.57 -42.27
C ASP A 775 -19.54 -67.43 -40.75
N TRP A 776 -20.48 -66.56 -40.34
CA TRP A 776 -21.50 -66.94 -39.34
C TRP A 776 -22.81 -66.17 -39.55
N VAL A 777 -23.81 -67.02 -39.75
CA VAL A 777 -25.26 -66.86 -39.79
C VAL A 777 -25.77 -66.30 -38.44
N ASN A 778 -26.84 -65.51 -38.43
CA ASN A 778 -27.55 -65.15 -37.20
C ASN A 778 -28.50 -66.28 -36.73
N GLU A 779 -29.05 -66.17 -35.51
CA GLU A 779 -29.92 -67.17 -34.85
C GLU A 779 -31.26 -67.49 -35.58
N SER A 780 -31.41 -67.12 -36.85
CA SER A 780 -32.56 -67.46 -37.70
C SER A 780 -32.20 -68.00 -39.09
N GLY A 781 -30.94 -68.34 -39.37
CA GLY A 781 -30.63 -69.23 -40.50
C GLY A 781 -30.65 -68.60 -41.91
N VAL A 782 -30.35 -67.30 -42.07
CA VAL A 782 -30.28 -66.66 -43.40
C VAL A 782 -28.86 -66.16 -43.72
N VAL A 783 -28.35 -66.55 -44.90
CA VAL A 783 -27.04 -66.21 -45.48
C VAL A 783 -27.23 -65.17 -46.58
N LEU A 784 -26.47 -64.07 -46.58
CA LEU A 784 -26.45 -63.10 -47.69
C LEU A 784 -25.01 -62.62 -47.96
N THR A 785 -24.56 -62.81 -49.20
CA THR A 785 -23.22 -62.52 -49.72
C THR A 785 -23.22 -61.41 -50.78
N ASP A 786 -22.05 -60.76 -50.88
CA ASP A 786 -21.37 -60.03 -51.97
C ASP A 786 -22.15 -59.31 -53.08
N GLN A 787 -22.11 -57.97 -52.99
CA GLN A 787 -21.78 -57.12 -54.14
C GLN A 787 -20.74 -56.07 -53.73
N ASN A 788 -19.51 -56.31 -54.14
CA ASN A 788 -18.40 -55.35 -54.18
C ASN A 788 -18.24 -54.94 -55.67
N PRO A 789 -17.89 -53.68 -56.01
CA PRO A 789 -16.46 -53.46 -56.25
C PRO A 789 -15.92 -52.06 -55.89
N LEU A 790 -14.71 -52.11 -55.33
CA LEU A 790 -13.56 -51.22 -55.42
C LEU A 790 -13.36 -50.36 -56.71
N ILE A 791 -12.81 -49.16 -56.45
CA ILE A 791 -11.75 -48.42 -57.17
C ILE A 791 -12.11 -47.32 -58.22
N ALA A 792 -11.52 -46.14 -57.93
CA ALA A 792 -10.95 -45.11 -58.81
C ALA A 792 -11.81 -43.97 -59.39
N GLN A 793 -11.36 -42.77 -58.97
CA GLN A 793 -10.88 -41.67 -59.81
C GLN A 793 -11.81 -40.53 -60.24
N TYR A 794 -11.33 -39.34 -59.85
CA TYR A 794 -11.46 -38.01 -60.46
C TYR A 794 -12.87 -37.42 -60.62
N GLY A 795 -13.15 -36.47 -59.72
CA GLY A 795 -13.12 -35.07 -60.15
C GLY A 795 -14.46 -34.33 -60.24
N THR A 796 -14.35 -33.07 -59.82
CA THR A 796 -15.12 -31.90 -60.25
C THR A 796 -16.43 -31.56 -59.52
N SER A 797 -16.30 -30.47 -58.75
CA SER A 797 -17.09 -29.24 -58.81
C SER A 797 -18.52 -29.21 -58.29
N ALA A 798 -18.68 -28.29 -57.33
CA ALA A 798 -19.66 -27.21 -57.30
C ALA A 798 -21.13 -27.50 -56.92
N ALA A 799 -21.49 -26.90 -55.78
CA ALA A 799 -22.67 -26.04 -55.56
C ALA A 799 -24.04 -26.66 -55.21
N SER A 800 -24.73 -25.87 -54.37
CA SER A 800 -26.18 -25.76 -54.06
C SER A 800 -26.85 -26.72 -53.06
N ILE A 801 -26.96 -26.22 -51.82
CA ILE A 801 -28.18 -25.89 -51.03
C ILE A 801 -29.44 -26.78 -51.21
N SER A 802 -29.94 -27.37 -50.12
CA SER A 802 -31.33 -27.19 -49.59
C SER A 802 -31.60 -27.99 -48.29
N GLU A 803 -32.07 -27.29 -47.26
CA GLU A 803 -32.52 -27.69 -45.89
C GLU A 803 -33.68 -28.73 -45.84
N PRO A 804 -34.33 -29.02 -44.68
CA PRO A 804 -33.85 -29.50 -43.35
C PRO A 804 -34.68 -30.71 -42.83
N GLU A 805 -34.21 -31.47 -41.82
CA GLU A 805 -35.10 -32.16 -40.85
C GLU A 805 -34.37 -32.62 -39.56
N ILE A 806 -35.13 -32.59 -38.46
CA ILE A 806 -34.82 -32.59 -37.02
C ILE A 806 -34.48 -33.99 -36.46
N TYR A 807 -33.62 -34.12 -35.43
CA TYR A 807 -33.81 -35.13 -34.36
C TYR A 807 -33.26 -34.73 -32.96
N VAL A 808 -33.98 -35.23 -31.95
CA VAL A 808 -34.01 -34.97 -30.50
C VAL A 808 -33.02 -35.88 -29.73
N ILE A 809 -32.48 -35.44 -28.58
CA ILE A 809 -31.84 -36.34 -27.58
C ILE A 809 -32.47 -36.16 -26.18
N SER A 810 -32.67 -37.31 -25.55
CA SER A 810 -33.39 -37.66 -24.32
C SER A 810 -32.72 -37.29 -22.99
N ALA A 811 -33.55 -37.14 -21.95
CA ALA A 811 -33.18 -36.99 -20.55
C ALA A 811 -32.98 -38.35 -19.84
N THR A 812 -32.11 -38.39 -18.82
CA THR A 812 -32.04 -39.52 -17.87
C THR A 812 -32.11 -39.01 -16.43
N TYR A 813 -32.94 -39.70 -15.64
CA TYR A 813 -33.36 -39.45 -14.26
C TYR A 813 -32.35 -40.06 -13.26
N VAL A 814 -32.17 -39.48 -12.06
CA VAL A 814 -31.54 -40.16 -10.91
C VAL A 814 -32.48 -40.07 -9.70
N GLN A 815 -32.78 -41.24 -9.14
CA GLN A 815 -33.62 -41.45 -7.96
C GLN A 815 -32.74 -41.63 -6.71
N ASP A 816 -33.25 -41.09 -5.60
CA ASP A 816 -32.82 -41.15 -4.20
C ASP A 816 -32.04 -42.39 -3.72
N ASN A 817 -31.10 -42.15 -2.80
CA ASN A 817 -30.96 -42.97 -1.59
C ASN A 817 -30.38 -42.13 -0.44
N ALA A 818 -31.18 -42.03 0.63
CA ALA A 818 -30.88 -41.35 1.89
C ALA A 818 -29.93 -42.15 2.79
N ASP A 819 -28.99 -41.46 3.46
CA ASP A 819 -28.88 -41.40 4.93
C ASP A 819 -27.66 -40.56 5.39
N ASN A 820 -27.96 -39.46 6.12
CA ASN A 820 -27.21 -38.64 7.11
C ASN A 820 -25.71 -38.32 6.86
N ASP A 821 -25.22 -37.07 6.80
CA ASP A 821 -25.40 -35.96 7.74
C ASP A 821 -24.96 -34.62 7.07
N THR A 822 -25.72 -33.54 7.34
CA THR A 822 -25.47 -32.09 7.19
C THR A 822 -24.47 -31.54 6.13
N ASP A 823 -25.01 -31.03 5.01
CA ASP A 823 -24.98 -29.61 4.58
C ASP A 823 -25.17 -29.47 3.05
N ASP A 824 -26.18 -28.67 2.70
CA ASP A 824 -26.43 -27.94 1.44
C ASP A 824 -26.31 -28.66 0.08
N LEU A 825 -27.46 -29.13 -0.44
CA LEU A 825 -27.66 -29.48 -1.85
C LEU A 825 -28.62 -28.47 -2.49
N SER A 826 -28.10 -27.61 -3.37
CA SER A 826 -28.86 -27.00 -4.46
C SER A 826 -28.26 -27.44 -5.80
N ASN A 827 -28.76 -28.58 -6.31
CA ASN A 827 -28.48 -29.05 -7.66
C ASN A 827 -29.21 -28.17 -8.68
N TYR A 828 -28.49 -27.66 -9.69
CA TYR A 828 -29.05 -27.32 -11.00
C TYR A 828 -28.21 -27.98 -12.10
N ALA A 829 -28.88 -28.74 -12.96
CA ALA A 829 -28.33 -29.24 -14.22
C ALA A 829 -28.70 -28.26 -15.33
N GLU A 830 -27.73 -27.68 -16.03
CA GLU A 830 -27.96 -27.01 -17.30
C GLU A 830 -27.70 -27.99 -18.45
N VAL A 831 -28.74 -28.27 -19.22
CA VAL A 831 -28.66 -28.94 -20.52
C VAL A 831 -28.53 -27.84 -21.57
N ALA A 832 -27.34 -27.67 -22.14
CA ALA A 832 -27.14 -26.78 -23.29
C ALA A 832 -27.46 -27.55 -24.58
N ILE A 833 -28.52 -27.14 -25.29
CA ILE A 833 -28.83 -27.58 -26.65
C ILE A 833 -28.27 -26.51 -27.61
N TYR A 834 -27.29 -26.87 -28.43
CA TYR A 834 -26.78 -26.01 -29.49
C TYR A 834 -27.66 -26.14 -30.75
N LEU A 835 -28.15 -25.03 -31.27
CA LEU A 835 -28.74 -24.91 -32.61
C LEU A 835 -27.78 -24.05 -33.44
N THR A 836 -27.10 -24.63 -34.41
CA THR A 836 -26.27 -23.92 -35.39
C THR A 836 -27.03 -23.67 -36.69
N ASP A 837 -26.92 -22.46 -37.23
CA ASP A 837 -27.41 -22.05 -38.56
C ASP A 837 -26.46 -22.57 -39.65
N PRO A 838 -26.89 -23.40 -40.63
CA PRO A 838 -26.01 -24.01 -41.61
C PRO A 838 -25.55 -23.10 -42.76
N ASN A 839 -25.97 -21.83 -42.83
CA ASN A 839 -25.78 -21.01 -44.05
C ASN A 839 -24.77 -19.85 -43.96
N LYS A 840 -23.84 -19.83 -43.00
CA LYS A 840 -22.70 -18.89 -43.02
C LYS A 840 -21.36 -19.62 -43.11
N SER A 841 -20.85 -19.72 -44.33
CA SER A 841 -19.44 -19.93 -44.62
C SER A 841 -18.77 -18.56 -44.76
N ASP A 842 -17.70 -18.28 -44.02
CA ASP A 842 -16.65 -17.42 -44.54
C ASP A 842 -15.28 -17.93 -44.07
N THR A 843 -14.54 -18.37 -45.08
CA THR A 843 -13.13 -18.75 -45.07
C THR A 843 -12.31 -17.49 -45.36
N ASN A 844 -11.45 -17.06 -44.43
CA ASN A 844 -10.06 -16.66 -44.69
C ASN A 844 -9.42 -16.19 -43.39
N GLU A 845 -8.30 -16.82 -43.06
CA GLU A 845 -7.28 -16.34 -42.13
C GLU A 845 -6.67 -15.03 -42.67
N ASP A 846 -6.17 -14.22 -41.73
CA ASP A 846 -5.55 -12.89 -41.86
C ASP A 846 -6.51 -11.69 -41.91
N ASN A 847 -6.49 -10.94 -40.79
CA ASN A 847 -7.27 -9.75 -40.39
C ASN A 847 -8.65 -10.00 -39.76
N ILE A 848 -8.67 -10.19 -38.44
CA ILE A 848 -9.84 -9.92 -37.60
C ILE A 848 -9.41 -8.87 -36.55
N PRO A 849 -9.96 -7.63 -36.58
CA PRO A 849 -9.83 -6.68 -35.49
C PRO A 849 -10.59 -7.19 -34.27
N ASP A 850 -10.04 -6.95 -33.07
CA ASP A 850 -10.72 -7.20 -31.80
C ASP A 850 -12.16 -6.65 -31.80
N GLY A 851 -13.13 -7.53 -31.59
CA GLY A 851 -14.50 -7.15 -31.30
C GLY A 851 -15.53 -8.03 -31.98
N GLU A 852 -16.09 -9.00 -31.25
CA GLU A 852 -17.53 -9.33 -31.29
C GLU A 852 -17.88 -10.31 -30.15
N ALA A 853 -17.84 -9.78 -28.92
CA ALA A 853 -18.69 -10.25 -27.82
C ALA A 853 -19.74 -9.16 -27.54
N VAL A 854 -20.52 -8.84 -28.57
CA VAL A 854 -21.53 -7.77 -28.52
C VAL A 854 -22.86 -8.34 -29.01
N THR A 855 -23.44 -9.27 -28.25
CA THR A 855 -24.81 -9.73 -28.50
C THR A 855 -25.53 -10.05 -27.20
N PHE A 856 -25.93 -9.00 -26.49
CA PHE A 856 -27.17 -8.97 -25.68
C PHE A 856 -27.44 -7.52 -25.23
N TRP A 857 -26.38 -6.81 -24.84
CA TRP A 857 -26.49 -5.49 -24.21
C TRP A 857 -26.58 -4.32 -25.19
N ASP A 858 -26.05 -4.45 -26.41
CA ASP A 858 -26.18 -3.38 -27.42
C ASP A 858 -27.61 -3.28 -27.96
N SER A 859 -28.36 -4.39 -28.05
CA SER A 859 -29.80 -4.36 -28.34
C SER A 859 -30.62 -3.71 -27.21
N VAL A 860 -30.15 -3.81 -25.97
CA VAL A 860 -30.76 -3.18 -24.79
C VAL A 860 -30.44 -1.68 -24.76
N PHE A 861 -29.19 -1.32 -25.06
CA PHE A 861 -28.76 0.08 -25.16
C PHE A 861 -29.40 0.78 -26.35
N ASP A 862 -29.53 0.14 -27.52
CA ASP A 862 -30.22 0.71 -28.68
C ASP A 862 -31.73 0.84 -28.47
N TYR A 863 -32.35 -0.05 -27.68
CA TYR A 863 -33.75 0.11 -27.28
C TYR A 863 -33.95 1.33 -26.35
N ILE A 864 -33.02 1.55 -25.41
CA ILE A 864 -33.01 2.70 -24.48
C ILE A 864 -32.69 4.01 -25.23
N LYS A 865 -31.78 3.96 -26.21
CA LYS A 865 -31.33 5.12 -27.00
C LYS A 865 -32.38 5.56 -28.03
N ASN A 866 -33.16 4.62 -28.58
CA ASN A 866 -34.17 4.92 -29.62
C ASN A 866 -35.56 5.28 -29.08
N ASN A 867 -35.88 5.05 -27.79
CA ASN A 867 -37.23 5.33 -27.25
C ASN A 867 -37.31 6.50 -26.25
N GLY A 868 -36.19 7.14 -25.91
CA GLY A 868 -36.19 8.26 -24.97
C GLY A 868 -36.52 7.82 -23.54
N VAL A 869 -35.99 8.58 -22.57
CA VAL A 869 -36.10 8.32 -21.13
C VAL A 869 -37.52 7.92 -20.74
N ALA A 870 -37.70 6.73 -20.16
CA ALA A 870 -38.99 6.26 -19.65
C ALA A 870 -39.41 7.12 -18.44
N THR A 871 -40.33 8.06 -18.66
CA THR A 871 -40.76 9.07 -17.68
C THR A 871 -42.00 8.66 -16.87
N ASN A 872 -42.41 7.39 -16.84
CA ASN A 872 -43.55 6.98 -16.00
C ASN A 872 -43.30 5.69 -15.20
N HIS A 873 -44.00 5.62 -14.06
CA HIS A 873 -43.79 4.63 -13.00
C HIS A 873 -44.09 3.18 -13.42
N THR A 874 -44.87 3.00 -14.49
CA THR A 874 -45.40 1.71 -14.94
C THR A 874 -44.39 0.94 -15.81
N ASP A 875 -43.51 1.64 -16.53
CA ASP A 875 -42.47 1.02 -17.36
C ASP A 875 -41.25 0.56 -16.53
N LYS A 876 -40.96 1.22 -15.40
CA LYS A 876 -39.97 0.75 -14.41
C LYS A 876 -40.39 -0.56 -13.75
N GLU A 877 -41.66 -0.69 -13.35
CA GLU A 877 -42.18 -1.94 -12.78
C GLU A 877 -42.11 -3.12 -13.76
N ARG A 878 -42.25 -2.86 -15.08
CA ARG A 878 -42.16 -3.90 -16.11
C ARG A 878 -40.73 -4.38 -16.32
N PHE A 879 -39.75 -3.46 -16.37
CA PHE A 879 -38.33 -3.78 -16.49
C PHE A 879 -37.80 -4.52 -15.25
N THR A 880 -38.21 -4.09 -14.04
CA THR A 880 -37.86 -4.77 -12.79
C THR A 880 -38.53 -6.15 -12.66
N ARG A 881 -39.79 -6.31 -13.12
CA ARG A 881 -40.46 -7.63 -13.17
C ARG A 881 -39.83 -8.60 -14.17
N GLU A 882 -39.31 -8.12 -15.30
CA GLU A 882 -38.59 -8.99 -16.25
C GLU A 882 -37.21 -9.42 -15.74
N MET A 883 -36.48 -8.56 -15.03
CA MET A 883 -35.25 -8.91 -14.32
C MET A 883 -35.51 -9.89 -13.15
N LEU A 884 -36.62 -9.73 -12.42
CA LEU A 884 -37.01 -10.62 -11.32
C LEU A 884 -37.49 -12.00 -11.80
N ASN A 885 -38.13 -12.10 -12.97
CA ASN A 885 -38.58 -13.38 -13.54
C ASN A 885 -37.46 -14.25 -14.12
N LYS A 886 -36.22 -13.72 -14.23
CA LYS A 886 -35.05 -14.47 -14.72
C LYS A 886 -34.10 -14.98 -13.60
N SER A 887 -34.48 -14.87 -12.33
CA SER A 887 -33.84 -15.56 -11.20
C SER A 887 -32.30 -15.45 -11.11
N ILE A 888 -31.73 -14.24 -11.18
CA ILE A 888 -30.25 -14.03 -11.11
C ILE A 888 -29.77 -13.53 -9.73
N LEU A 889 -30.50 -13.76 -8.64
CA LEU A 889 -29.97 -13.53 -7.28
C LEU A 889 -30.45 -14.61 -6.31
N PRO A 890 -29.54 -15.36 -5.64
CA PRO A 890 -29.94 -16.36 -4.63
C PRO A 890 -30.63 -15.71 -3.43
N SER A 891 -31.63 -16.38 -2.86
CA SER A 891 -32.19 -16.02 -1.55
C SER A 891 -31.16 -16.28 -0.45
N ALA A 892 -30.63 -15.23 0.18
CA ALA A 892 -29.64 -15.34 1.23
C ALA A 892 -30.24 -15.91 2.53
N SER A 893 -29.79 -17.10 2.95
CA SER A 893 -29.96 -17.63 4.31
C SER A 893 -28.75 -17.36 5.22
N SER A 894 -27.74 -16.63 4.75
CA SER A 894 -26.66 -16.07 5.56
C SER A 894 -26.23 -14.72 4.97
N GLY A 895 -26.00 -13.72 5.84
CA GLY A 895 -26.01 -12.29 5.52
C GLY A 895 -25.25 -11.81 4.26
N TYR A 896 -25.89 -10.88 3.55
CA TYR A 896 -25.44 -10.07 2.40
C TYR A 896 -25.10 -10.82 1.11
N SER A 897 -25.94 -10.65 0.08
CA SER A 897 -25.58 -10.95 -1.32
C SER A 897 -25.15 -9.66 -2.03
N GLU A 898 -23.89 -9.63 -2.48
CA GLU A 898 -23.24 -8.51 -3.14
C GLU A 898 -23.14 -8.80 -4.65
N LEU A 899 -23.66 -7.90 -5.50
CA LEU A 899 -23.46 -7.95 -6.95
C LEU A 899 -22.56 -6.77 -7.36
N ARG A 900 -21.38 -7.06 -7.92
CA ARG A 900 -20.45 -6.03 -8.41
C ARG A 900 -20.55 -5.88 -9.92
N MET A 901 -20.79 -4.65 -10.37
CA MET A 901 -20.83 -4.27 -11.78
C MET A 901 -19.95 -3.04 -12.00
N GLY A 902 -18.69 -3.26 -12.38
CA GLY A 902 -17.68 -2.21 -12.50
C GLY A 902 -17.55 -1.41 -11.19
N ASN A 903 -17.68 -0.09 -11.28
CA ASN A 903 -17.60 0.82 -10.13
C ASN A 903 -18.86 0.86 -9.25
N THR A 904 -19.88 0.07 -9.57
CA THR A 904 -21.16 0.02 -8.84
C THR A 904 -21.28 -1.27 -8.05
N VAL A 905 -21.61 -1.16 -6.77
CA VAL A 905 -21.91 -2.28 -5.88
C VAL A 905 -23.38 -2.21 -5.49
N ILE A 906 -24.13 -3.29 -5.71
CA ILE A 906 -25.54 -3.40 -5.32
C ILE A 906 -25.66 -4.44 -4.21
N ASN A 907 -26.14 -4.01 -3.06
CA ASN A 907 -26.36 -4.85 -1.88
C ASN A 907 -27.84 -4.93 -1.56
N LYS A 908 -28.35 -6.14 -1.27
CA LYS A 908 -29.72 -6.30 -0.76
C LYS A 908 -29.68 -6.42 0.76
N ASN A 909 -30.31 -5.48 1.46
CA ASN A 909 -30.35 -5.51 2.91
C ASN A 909 -31.45 -6.46 3.44
N GLN A 910 -31.44 -6.73 4.75
CA GLN A 910 -32.32 -7.72 5.39
C GLN A 910 -33.82 -7.39 5.30
N ASN A 911 -34.17 -6.14 4.97
CA ASN A 911 -35.57 -5.71 4.80
C ASN A 911 -36.05 -5.83 3.35
N GLY A 912 -35.18 -6.28 2.43
CA GLY A 912 -35.50 -6.43 1.01
C GLY A 912 -35.24 -5.19 0.16
N ASN A 913 -34.72 -4.10 0.74
CA ASN A 913 -34.34 -2.89 0.02
C ASN A 913 -32.93 -3.03 -0.57
N PHE A 914 -32.68 -2.34 -1.68
CA PHE A 914 -31.39 -2.37 -2.38
C PHE A 914 -30.58 -1.10 -2.05
N ASP A 915 -29.40 -1.28 -1.47
CA ASP A 915 -28.39 -0.24 -1.29
C ASP A 915 -27.46 -0.24 -2.52
N ILE A 916 -27.39 0.88 -3.24
CA ILE A 916 -26.52 1.04 -4.40
C ILE A 916 -25.37 1.98 -4.03
N SER A 917 -24.15 1.49 -4.13
CA SER A 917 -22.92 2.23 -3.82
C SER A 917 -22.11 2.44 -5.09
N LEU A 918 -21.71 3.68 -5.37
CA LEU A 918 -20.88 4.05 -6.52
C LEU A 918 -19.47 4.42 -6.06
N THR A 919 -18.46 3.86 -6.72
CA THR A 919 -17.05 4.15 -6.47
C THR A 919 -16.57 5.11 -7.56
N LEU A 920 -16.20 6.34 -7.19
CA LEU A 920 -15.64 7.29 -8.15
C LEU A 920 -14.11 7.22 -8.09
N GLU A 921 -13.48 6.93 -9.22
CA GLU A 921 -12.03 7.06 -9.38
C GLU A 921 -11.70 8.51 -9.75
N HIS A 922 -10.96 9.18 -8.86
CA HIS A 922 -10.34 10.50 -9.00
C HIS A 922 -11.26 11.74 -8.98
N SER A 923 -10.81 12.72 -8.17
CA SER A 923 -11.50 13.95 -7.84
C SER A 923 -11.07 15.09 -8.73
N GLU A 924 -11.83 15.41 -9.77
CA GLU A 924 -11.86 16.75 -10.35
C GLU A 924 -13.33 17.15 -10.59
N ASP A 925 -13.71 18.31 -10.06
CA ASP A 925 -15.01 18.99 -10.18
C ASP A 925 -16.25 18.42 -9.44
N LEU A 926 -16.29 18.65 -8.12
CA LEU A 926 -17.53 18.63 -7.31
C LEU A 926 -18.35 19.95 -7.41
N SER A 927 -17.97 20.89 -8.28
CA SER A 927 -18.62 22.20 -8.42
C SER A 927 -19.94 22.15 -9.22
N ASN A 928 -20.14 21.12 -10.06
CA ASN A 928 -21.31 21.00 -10.94
C ASN A 928 -22.52 20.23 -10.33
N TRP A 929 -22.44 19.77 -9.08
CA TRP A 929 -23.51 18.99 -8.44
C TRP A 929 -24.38 19.80 -7.45
N GLN A 930 -24.14 21.11 -7.31
CA GLN A 930 -24.95 21.99 -6.45
C GLN A 930 -26.28 22.45 -7.06
N GLU A 931 -26.61 22.10 -8.31
CA GLU A 931 -27.89 22.49 -8.95
C GLU A 931 -29.01 21.43 -8.86
N LEU A 932 -28.82 20.33 -8.13
CA LEU A 932 -29.84 19.30 -7.94
C LEU A 932 -30.04 18.90 -6.48
N SER A 933 -30.59 19.79 -5.65
CA SER A 933 -31.33 19.36 -4.46
C SER A 933 -32.31 20.41 -3.93
N GLU A 934 -33.54 20.40 -4.43
CA GLU A 934 -34.69 20.46 -3.53
C GLU A 934 -35.06 19.00 -3.21
N SER A 935 -34.76 18.58 -1.98
CA SER A 935 -35.22 17.36 -1.31
C SER A 935 -34.99 16.00 -1.99
N THR A 936 -33.87 15.29 -1.71
CA THR A 936 -33.79 13.80 -1.55
C THR A 936 -32.39 13.18 -1.30
N PHE A 937 -31.34 13.92 -0.88
CA PHE A 937 -30.00 13.29 -0.69
C PHE A 937 -29.36 13.62 0.66
N GLU A 938 -28.90 12.58 1.37
CA GLU A 938 -28.05 12.71 2.56
C GLU A 938 -26.65 12.15 2.24
N VAL A 939 -25.62 13.00 2.37
CA VAL A 939 -24.21 12.65 2.09
C VAL A 939 -23.43 12.70 3.39
N SER A 940 -22.85 11.56 3.80
CA SER A 940 -22.06 11.44 5.03
C SER A 940 -20.65 10.90 4.75
N PRO A 941 -19.57 11.47 5.33
CA PRO A 941 -18.22 10.93 5.22
C PRO A 941 -18.03 9.69 6.11
N VAL A 942 -17.29 8.69 5.62
CA VAL A 942 -16.96 7.46 6.39
C VAL A 942 -15.53 7.56 6.91
N GLU A 943 -15.36 7.58 8.23
CA GLU A 943 -14.05 7.65 8.88
C GLU A 943 -13.23 6.37 8.65
N SER A 944 -12.39 6.35 7.60
CA SER A 944 -11.04 5.75 7.58
C SER A 944 -10.42 5.64 6.17
N LYS A 945 -11.11 5.99 5.10
CA LYS A 945 -10.56 6.15 3.74
C LYS A 945 -11.42 7.15 2.96
N SER A 946 -10.86 7.76 1.91
CA SER A 946 -11.43 8.82 1.05
C SER A 946 -12.75 8.46 0.34
N PHE A 947 -13.82 8.19 1.08
CA PHE A 947 -15.11 7.73 0.55
C PHE A 947 -16.28 8.57 1.09
N TYR A 948 -17.27 8.83 0.23
CA TYR A 948 -18.54 9.44 0.59
C TYR A 948 -19.67 8.41 0.42
N ARG A 949 -20.58 8.35 1.39
CA ARG A 949 -21.81 7.54 1.28
C ARG A 949 -22.95 8.44 0.84
N VAL A 950 -23.61 8.08 -0.26
CA VAL A 950 -24.87 8.71 -0.72
C VAL A 950 -25.99 7.71 -0.48
N VAL A 951 -26.99 8.08 0.33
CA VAL A 951 -28.19 7.27 0.56
C VAL A 951 -29.33 7.88 -0.25
N VAL A 952 -30.00 7.05 -1.06
CA VAL A 952 -31.18 7.43 -1.85
C VAL A 952 -32.36 6.65 -1.26
N ASP A 953 -33.42 7.34 -0.86
CA ASP A 953 -34.64 6.74 -0.31
C ASP A 953 -35.59 6.23 -1.42
#